data_AF-A0A936A9R0-F1
#
_entry.id   AF-A0A936A9R0-F1
#
_cell.length_a   1.000
_cell.length_b   1.000
_cell.length_c   1.000
_cell.angle_alpha   90.00
_cell.angle_beta   90.00
_cell.angle_gamma   90.00
#
_symmetry.space_group_name_H-M   'P 1'
#
loop_
_entity.id
_entity.type
_entity.pdbx_description
1 polymer ?
#
loop_
_entity_poly.entity_id
_entity_poly.type
_entity_poly.pdbx_seq_one_letter_code
_entity_poly.pdbx_strand_id
1 'polypeptide(L)'
;MLVKALNVPVRLYKWRANTAKVSAVQPVGTPYQQAYFIVAGRNGHYAGRATTQCKPGPLAPIVQFAGVQSPQAPSGSRLGTVHVQVPDGAAPNNSVLGLSASDLRVRVGGVDAVVESFVPQGDGYRLRFRQPALSGPGPFPVAVDIGTQSTTLANAIRIDDPKPEVAFVLDLTSSMPTQAMLLPAIQKAREAAARMSTQSRVAVIGFAGNGVEPILMRPFCCHWRLCPASQRGTLESVLGSLSGSTQSAGAPGDGVQAAIDQFTAQGGTGPKSIVLMTDGGIGEGRGLADLLPALRAGGIAVHVIAFGPRTDQPFLDRLARSTGGTFHYIPTVAAGPEAAALDLAANAVDAAARGEHVLLARQVPVPAGAPVDSIVRLDPAFLGTQGAVVFSIETPNDQPSLPSSIRLFRPDTSEVLSGAGVEIVDTPRGRHFRLESANLGDWRVQVAPSVAGGGTQVKLETIVDAARIPALQLSLAPMSPDTDGLWRLGTQLQSELLPTPPQAAIGGVHVAAGDLNIVATVQRPDGESDTLDYQYRPKRSEVNMGATTETWYTGLEFQDAGSDTGFVENPMSAGQRGSYRLLIDTTFGNPASPYVLRTTASYAVLAQTIDTDLDTLPDAYERDRSCLDPQTAAVGSDPDADGLNTVDERRHGTDPCLADTDEGGETDGPK
;
A
#
# COMPACT_ATOMS: atom_id res chain seq x y z
N MET A 1 27.92 22.81 26.61
CA MET A 1 27.45 23.26 25.28
C MET A 1 26.78 22.06 24.63
N LEU A 2 25.44 22.06 24.50
CA LEU A 2 24.74 21.05 23.73
C LEU A 2 24.92 21.40 22.25
N VAL A 3 25.77 20.65 21.56
CA VAL A 3 25.99 20.82 20.13
C VAL A 3 25.06 19.84 19.42
N LYS A 4 24.01 20.35 18.77
CA LYS A 4 23.34 19.57 17.72
C LYS A 4 24.17 19.72 16.46
N ALA A 5 25.16 18.83 16.29
CA ALA A 5 25.74 18.62 14.98
C ALA A 5 24.70 17.88 14.15
N LEU A 6 24.49 18.30 12.91
CA LEU A 6 23.81 17.42 11.97
C LEU A 6 24.63 16.13 11.88
N ASN A 7 23.98 14.97 12.02
CA ASN A 7 24.66 13.69 11.81
C ASN A 7 25.22 13.57 10.38
N VAL A 8 24.73 14.41 9.45
CA VAL A 8 25.17 14.50 8.06
C VAL A 8 25.36 15.97 7.66
N PRO A 9 26.54 16.39 7.15
CA PRO A 9 26.73 17.74 6.65
C PRO A 9 25.84 18.00 5.43
N VAL A 10 25.10 19.11 5.43
CA VAL A 10 24.37 19.57 4.23
C VAL A 10 25.39 19.96 3.18
N ARG A 11 25.47 19.19 2.09
CA ARG A 11 26.35 19.52 0.97
C ARG A 11 25.60 20.44 0.01
N LEU A 12 26.16 21.64 -0.17
CA LEU A 12 25.74 22.59 -1.20
C LEU A 12 26.72 22.45 -2.37
N TYR A 13 26.26 21.88 -3.47
CA TYR A 13 27.03 21.89 -4.70
C TYR A 13 26.68 23.17 -5.46
N LYS A 14 27.70 23.91 -5.91
CA LYS A 14 27.56 25.24 -6.56
C LYS A 14 26.64 25.23 -7.80
N TRP A 15 26.29 24.04 -8.30
CA TRP A 15 25.46 23.79 -9.48
C TRP A 15 24.15 23.02 -9.16
N ARG A 16 23.86 22.70 -7.89
CA ARG A 16 22.66 21.91 -7.49
C ARG A 16 21.74 22.56 -6.46
N ALA A 17 22.17 23.61 -5.77
CA ALA A 17 21.34 24.26 -4.76
C ALA A 17 21.89 25.64 -4.40
N ASN A 18 21.10 26.68 -4.67
CA ASN A 18 21.43 28.05 -4.29
C ASN A 18 21.02 28.36 -2.84
N THR A 19 20.18 27.50 -2.22
CA THR A 19 19.74 27.61 -0.82
C THR A 19 19.54 26.24 -0.17
N ALA A 20 19.71 26.15 1.17
CA ALA A 20 19.33 24.97 1.94
C ALA A 20 18.60 25.38 3.22
N LYS A 21 17.54 24.64 3.55
CA LYS A 21 16.74 24.86 4.77
C LYS A 21 16.90 23.65 5.69
N VAL A 22 17.20 23.92 6.95
CA VAL A 22 17.31 22.91 8.01
C VAL A 22 16.56 23.40 9.22
N SER A 23 15.75 22.54 9.82
CA SER A 23 15.01 22.83 11.05
C SER A 23 15.56 22.01 12.21
N ALA A 24 15.47 22.56 13.41
CA ALA A 24 15.79 21.84 14.64
C ALA A 24 14.77 22.18 15.71
N VAL A 25 14.30 21.17 16.44
CA VAL A 25 13.39 21.38 17.56
C VAL A 25 14.20 21.48 18.85
N GLN A 26 13.86 22.47 19.69
CA GLN A 26 14.51 22.64 20.99
C GLN A 26 14.12 21.49 21.93
N PRO A 27 15.09 20.82 22.58
CA PRO A 27 14.79 19.81 23.59
C PRO A 27 14.19 20.46 24.84
N VAL A 28 13.34 19.69 25.53
CA VAL A 28 12.66 20.15 26.76
C VAL A 28 13.70 20.52 27.82
N GLY A 29 13.57 21.72 28.39
CA GLY A 29 14.37 22.18 29.53
C GLY A 29 15.74 22.76 29.20
N THR A 30 16.22 22.68 27.94
CA THR A 30 17.52 23.28 27.57
C THR A 30 17.47 23.97 26.21
N PRO A 31 17.16 25.28 26.15
CA PRO A 31 17.07 25.99 24.87
C PRO A 31 18.45 26.14 24.21
N TYR A 32 18.49 26.05 22.88
CA TYR A 32 19.68 26.43 22.13
C TYR A 32 19.92 27.93 22.30
N GLN A 33 21.12 28.30 22.75
CA GLN A 33 21.47 29.71 22.97
C GLN A 33 22.30 30.31 21.83
N GLN A 34 22.90 29.47 20.98
CA GLN A 34 23.80 29.89 19.91
C GLN A 34 23.62 28.96 18.71
N ALA A 35 23.73 29.52 17.50
CA ALA A 35 23.77 28.79 16.24
C ALA A 35 25.12 29.06 15.57
N TYR A 36 25.81 28.01 15.17
CA TYR A 36 27.09 28.07 14.47
C TYR A 36 26.95 27.48 13.08
N PHE A 37 27.53 28.13 12.09
CA PHE A 37 27.60 27.65 10.72
C PHE A 37 29.04 27.27 10.40
N ILE A 38 29.24 26.02 10.00
CA ILE A 38 30.53 25.54 9.52
C ILE A 38 30.35 25.22 8.05
N VAL A 39 30.99 26.01 7.20
CA VAL A 39 30.97 25.83 5.74
C VAL A 39 32.36 25.38 5.31
N ALA A 40 32.42 24.24 4.63
CA ALA A 40 33.66 23.70 4.06
C ALA A 40 33.41 23.34 2.59
N GLY A 41 34.30 23.75 1.70
CA GLY A 41 34.20 23.53 0.25
C GLY A 41 35.51 23.06 -0.35
N ARG A 42 35.44 22.27 -1.43
CA ARG A 42 36.63 21.64 -2.06
C ARG A 42 37.39 22.59 -3.00
N ASN A 43 36.74 23.62 -3.57
CA ASN A 43 37.32 24.53 -4.58
C ASN A 43 36.74 25.97 -4.52
N GLY A 44 37.18 26.79 -3.55
CA GLY A 44 36.99 28.25 -3.57
C GLY A 44 36.07 28.86 -2.49
N HIS A 45 35.90 30.19 -2.57
CA HIS A 45 35.07 30.99 -1.67
C HIS A 45 33.58 30.81 -1.97
N TYR A 46 32.78 30.47 -0.96
CA TYR A 46 31.32 30.47 -1.05
C TYR A 46 30.78 31.83 -0.58
N ALA A 47 30.23 32.62 -1.52
CA ALA A 47 29.52 33.85 -1.20
C ALA A 47 28.04 33.52 -1.00
N GLY A 48 27.60 33.45 0.27
CA GLY A 48 26.22 33.13 0.61
C GLY A 48 25.77 33.81 1.90
N ARG A 49 24.45 33.90 2.09
CA ARG A 49 23.84 34.46 3.29
C ARG A 49 23.21 33.33 4.10
N ALA A 50 23.65 33.17 5.34
CA ALA A 50 22.98 32.31 6.32
C ALA A 50 22.02 33.14 7.16
N THR A 51 20.76 32.72 7.26
CA THR A 51 19.75 33.33 8.14
C THR A 51 19.25 32.29 9.13
N THR A 52 19.05 32.70 10.38
CA THR A 52 18.42 31.89 11.42
C THR A 52 17.20 32.62 11.95
N GLN A 53 16.10 31.90 12.11
CA GLN A 53 14.89 32.44 12.72
C GLN A 53 14.39 31.47 13.80
N CYS A 54 14.06 32.00 14.98
CA CYS A 54 13.32 31.26 15.99
C CYS A 54 11.83 31.34 15.63
N LYS A 55 11.20 30.18 15.40
CA LYS A 55 9.76 30.06 15.18
C LYS A 55 9.06 29.64 16.49
N PRO A 56 7.73 29.85 16.60
CA PRO A 56 6.93 29.17 17.63
C PRO A 56 7.21 27.67 17.62
N GLY A 57 7.08 27.03 18.78
CA GLY A 57 7.24 25.58 18.89
C GLY A 57 6.29 24.86 17.91
N PRO A 58 6.69 23.69 17.38
CA PRO A 58 5.80 22.89 16.54
C PRO A 58 4.54 22.50 17.31
N LEU A 59 3.45 22.27 16.58
CA LEU A 59 2.25 21.68 17.16
C LEU A 59 2.46 20.18 17.42
N ALA A 60 1.48 19.55 18.07
CA ALA A 60 1.49 18.11 18.25
C ALA A 60 1.60 17.40 16.89
N PRO A 61 2.49 16.40 16.77
CA PRO A 61 2.69 15.71 15.50
C PRO A 61 1.41 14.97 15.13
N ILE A 62 1.03 15.00 13.86
CA ILE A 62 -0.05 14.13 13.37
C ILE A 62 0.61 12.81 13.01
N VAL A 63 0.27 11.76 13.75
CA VAL A 63 0.84 10.42 13.57
C VAL A 63 -0.20 9.54 12.92
N GLN A 64 0.18 8.87 11.84
CA GLN A 64 -0.64 7.88 11.15
C GLN A 64 0.11 6.57 11.08
N PHE A 65 -0.63 5.45 11.08
CA PHE A 65 -0.04 4.16 10.78
C PHE A 65 0.37 4.10 9.32
N ALA A 66 1.65 3.83 9.05
CA ALA A 66 2.20 3.75 7.70
C ALA A 66 2.41 2.29 7.26
N GLY A 67 1.42 1.45 7.54
CA GLY A 67 1.41 0.03 7.16
C GLY A 67 1.37 -0.94 8.33
N VAL A 68 1.36 -2.22 7.96
CA VAL A 68 1.25 -3.38 8.86
C VAL A 68 2.49 -3.47 9.75
N GLN A 69 2.32 -3.82 11.03
CA GLN A 69 3.44 -4.20 11.88
C GLN A 69 4.24 -5.33 11.22
N SER A 70 5.57 -5.29 11.29
CA SER A 70 6.31 -6.44 10.80
C SER A 70 6.00 -7.66 11.68
N PRO A 71 5.97 -8.86 11.09
CA PRO A 71 5.96 -10.09 11.86
C PRO A 71 7.14 -10.18 12.82
N GLN A 72 7.00 -11.01 13.84
CA GLN A 72 8.03 -11.22 14.86
C GLN A 72 9.26 -11.89 14.27
N ALA A 73 10.42 -11.19 14.32
CA ALA A 73 11.69 -11.79 13.95
C ALA A 73 12.05 -12.94 14.91
N PRO A 74 12.87 -13.93 14.49
CA PRO A 74 13.35 -15.01 15.36
C PRO A 74 14.09 -14.52 16.62
N SER A 75 14.62 -13.29 16.60
CA SER A 75 15.27 -12.61 17.72
C SER A 75 14.30 -12.05 18.77
N GLY A 76 12.98 -12.09 18.52
CA GLY A 76 11.94 -11.52 19.38
C GLY A 76 11.63 -10.03 19.15
N SER A 77 12.41 -9.31 18.34
CA SER A 77 12.14 -7.89 18.01
C SER A 77 11.28 -7.76 16.75
N ARG A 78 10.13 -7.09 16.85
CA ARG A 78 9.28 -6.69 15.72
C ARG A 78 9.67 -5.27 15.24
N LEU A 79 9.41 -4.92 13.99
CA LEU A 79 9.53 -3.56 13.46
C LEU A 79 8.15 -2.90 13.40
N GLY A 80 8.11 -1.58 13.55
CA GLY A 80 6.94 -0.76 13.33
C GLY A 80 7.25 0.38 12.37
N THR A 81 6.24 0.82 11.61
CA THR A 81 6.36 1.94 10.69
C THR A 81 5.21 2.93 10.95
N VAL A 82 5.55 4.20 11.11
CA VAL A 82 4.58 5.30 11.27
C VAL A 82 4.92 6.43 10.30
N HIS A 83 3.87 7.10 9.82
CA HIS A 83 4.00 8.38 9.11
C HIS A 83 3.71 9.49 10.11
N VAL A 84 4.56 10.51 10.11
CA VAL A 84 4.53 11.61 11.06
C VAL A 84 4.59 12.92 10.31
N GLN A 85 3.53 13.71 10.40
CA GLN A 85 3.52 15.11 9.99
C GLN A 85 3.77 15.96 11.23
N VAL A 86 4.56 17.02 11.08
CA VAL A 86 4.87 17.95 12.18
C VAL A 86 4.37 19.33 11.78
N PRO A 87 3.16 19.74 12.20
CA PRO A 87 2.62 21.03 11.79
C PRO A 87 3.45 22.20 12.34
N ASP A 88 3.71 23.20 11.49
CA ASP A 88 4.42 24.43 11.85
C ASP A 88 3.52 25.29 12.75
N GLY A 89 4.02 25.68 13.93
CA GLY A 89 3.27 26.51 14.87
C GLY A 89 2.96 27.92 14.35
N ALA A 90 3.69 28.42 13.34
CA ALA A 90 3.39 29.68 12.67
C ALA A 90 2.47 29.53 11.45
N ALA A 91 2.40 28.33 10.86
CA ALA A 91 1.60 28.02 9.69
C ALA A 91 1.03 26.59 9.82
N PRO A 92 -0.07 26.38 10.55
CA PRO A 92 -0.55 25.05 10.95
C PRO A 92 -0.89 24.09 9.80
N ASN A 93 -1.12 24.62 8.60
CA ASN A 93 -1.38 23.82 7.40
C ASN A 93 -0.10 23.33 6.70
N ASN A 94 1.08 23.76 7.16
CA ASN A 94 2.36 23.38 6.60
C ASN A 94 3.12 22.49 7.59
N SER A 95 3.88 21.53 7.07
CA SER A 95 4.78 20.71 7.89
C SER A 95 6.19 21.29 7.99
N VAL A 96 6.82 21.05 9.14
CA VAL A 96 8.21 21.43 9.39
C VAL A 96 9.14 20.55 8.56
N LEU A 97 9.84 21.15 7.59
CA LEU A 97 10.80 20.47 6.73
C LEU A 97 12.22 20.42 7.34
N GLY A 98 13.04 19.45 6.90
CA GLY A 98 14.44 19.33 7.27
C GLY A 98 14.69 18.82 8.70
N LEU A 99 13.73 18.11 9.30
CA LEU A 99 13.90 17.41 10.57
C LEU A 99 14.78 16.16 10.41
N SER A 100 15.31 15.68 11.54
CA SER A 100 16.11 14.46 11.61
C SER A 100 15.51 13.47 12.60
N ALA A 101 15.94 12.20 12.54
CA ALA A 101 15.56 11.18 13.53
C ALA A 101 15.82 11.61 14.98
N SER A 102 16.82 12.48 15.22
CA SER A 102 17.14 12.98 16.58
C SER A 102 16.16 14.03 17.11
N ASP A 103 15.32 14.61 16.25
CA ASP A 103 14.30 15.59 16.64
C ASP A 103 13.02 14.91 17.18
N LEU A 104 12.86 13.61 16.94
CA LEU A 104 11.70 12.85 17.37
C LEU A 104 12.12 11.71 18.31
N ARG A 105 11.24 11.39 19.25
CA ARG A 105 11.37 10.21 20.10
C ARG A 105 10.17 9.31 19.90
N VAL A 106 10.40 8.04 19.59
CA VAL A 106 9.33 7.03 19.45
C VAL A 106 9.32 6.16 20.70
N ARG A 107 8.15 5.97 21.30
CA ARG A 107 7.92 5.08 22.44
C ARG A 107 6.83 4.07 22.13
N VAL A 108 7.04 2.82 22.51
CA VAL A 108 6.07 1.74 22.39
C VAL A 108 5.77 1.20 23.78
N GLY A 109 4.50 1.18 24.18
CA GLY A 109 4.12 0.75 25.53
C GLY A 109 4.77 1.58 26.64
N GLY A 110 5.15 2.83 26.34
CA GLY A 110 5.88 3.72 27.24
C GLY A 110 7.41 3.53 27.26
N VAL A 111 7.95 2.55 26.53
CA VAL A 111 9.39 2.26 26.44
C VAL A 111 9.97 2.83 25.14
N ASP A 112 11.18 3.39 25.19
CA ASP A 112 11.84 3.94 24.01
C ASP A 112 12.11 2.87 22.94
N ALA A 113 11.73 3.19 21.70
CA ALA A 113 12.03 2.40 20.52
C ALA A 113 13.23 2.98 19.77
N VAL A 114 14.00 2.11 19.12
CA VAL A 114 15.15 2.53 18.31
C VAL A 114 14.65 2.86 16.90
N VAL A 115 14.79 4.12 16.46
CA VAL A 115 14.48 4.52 15.08
C VAL A 115 15.59 4.03 14.17
N GLU A 116 15.24 3.17 13.21
CA GLU A 116 16.17 2.57 12.24
C GLU A 116 16.20 3.31 10.91
N SER A 117 15.07 3.90 10.51
CA SER A 117 14.95 4.69 9.29
C SER A 117 14.10 5.94 9.54
N PHE A 118 14.50 7.04 8.92
CA PHE A 118 13.81 8.33 8.96
C PHE A 118 13.95 8.97 7.58
N VAL A 119 12.85 8.99 6.82
CA VAL A 119 12.85 9.43 5.42
C VAL A 119 11.74 10.46 5.22
N PRO A 120 12.01 11.61 4.58
CA PRO A 120 10.95 12.51 4.13
C PRO A 120 9.93 11.74 3.27
N GLN A 121 8.64 11.91 3.55
CA GLN A 121 7.58 11.25 2.79
C GLN A 121 6.38 12.20 2.69
N GLY A 122 6.17 12.73 1.48
CA GLY A 122 5.12 13.71 1.22
C GLY A 122 5.17 14.92 2.15
N ASP A 123 4.05 15.22 2.80
CA ASP A 123 3.92 16.33 3.76
C ASP A 123 4.47 16.00 5.16
N GLY A 124 5.30 14.97 5.32
CA GLY A 124 5.82 14.54 6.61
C GLY A 124 7.03 13.63 6.48
N TYR A 125 7.14 12.70 7.42
CA TYR A 125 8.27 11.76 7.51
C TYR A 125 7.76 10.35 7.77
N ARG A 126 8.38 9.36 7.11
CA ARG A 126 8.22 7.96 7.46
C ARG A 126 9.30 7.58 8.47
N LEU A 127 8.86 6.98 9.58
CA LEU A 127 9.74 6.45 10.60
C LEU A 127 9.59 4.94 10.67
N ARG A 128 10.70 4.22 10.54
CA ARG A 128 10.77 2.80 10.89
C ARG A 128 11.51 2.64 12.20
N PHE A 129 10.95 1.89 13.13
CA PHE A 129 11.55 1.66 14.44
C PHE A 129 11.53 0.19 14.84
N ARG A 130 12.54 -0.20 15.62
CA ARG A 130 12.59 -1.50 16.29
C ARG A 130 11.83 -1.43 17.59
N GLN A 131 10.86 -2.32 17.75
CA GLN A 131 10.07 -2.43 18.97
C GLN A 131 10.98 -2.85 20.13
N PRO A 132 10.85 -2.19 21.30
CA PRO A 132 11.55 -2.61 22.51
C PRO A 132 11.04 -3.98 22.98
N ALA A 133 11.76 -4.61 23.90
CA ALA A 133 11.26 -5.80 24.59
C ALA A 133 10.04 -5.40 25.45
N LEU A 134 8.87 -5.89 25.08
CA LEU A 134 7.61 -5.61 25.75
C LEU A 134 7.14 -6.83 26.54
N SER A 135 6.60 -6.62 27.74
CA SER A 135 6.13 -7.69 28.61
C SER A 135 4.63 -7.93 28.43
N GLY A 136 4.26 -9.18 28.14
CA GLY A 136 2.87 -9.63 28.09
C GLY A 136 2.21 -9.53 26.70
N PRO A 137 1.15 -10.33 26.45
CA PRO A 137 0.36 -10.23 25.24
C PRO A 137 -0.56 -9.00 25.31
N GLY A 138 -0.71 -8.30 24.20
CA GLY A 138 -1.73 -7.27 24.07
C GLY A 138 -1.35 -6.16 23.11
N PRO A 139 -2.28 -5.22 22.91
CA PRO A 139 -2.02 -3.99 22.17
C PRO A 139 -1.27 -2.98 23.07
N PHE A 140 -0.24 -2.37 22.50
CA PHE A 140 0.63 -1.36 23.09
C PHE A 140 0.47 -0.05 22.32
N PRO A 141 0.38 1.10 22.99
CA PRO A 141 0.35 2.39 22.32
C PRO A 141 1.71 2.74 21.70
N VAL A 142 1.70 3.53 20.62
CA VAL A 142 2.88 4.18 20.05
C VAL A 142 2.75 5.66 20.29
N ALA A 143 3.70 6.24 21.01
CA ALA A 143 3.81 7.68 21.17
C ALA A 143 4.97 8.20 20.31
N VAL A 144 4.72 9.29 19.59
CA VAL A 144 5.76 10.08 18.92
C VAL A 144 5.82 11.44 19.59
N ASP A 145 6.99 11.74 20.14
CA ASP A 145 7.25 12.99 20.85
C ASP A 145 8.16 13.89 20.01
N ILE A 146 7.87 15.19 20.03
CA ILE A 146 8.69 16.24 19.43
C ILE A 146 8.72 17.45 20.36
N GLY A 147 9.91 17.77 20.90
CA GLY A 147 10.03 18.72 22.00
C GLY A 147 9.14 18.34 23.19
N THR A 148 8.22 19.22 23.59
CA THR A 148 7.24 18.97 24.67
C THR A 148 5.92 18.36 24.16
N GLN A 149 5.73 18.28 22.84
CA GLN A 149 4.49 17.80 22.26
C GLN A 149 4.56 16.29 22.08
N SER A 150 3.43 15.61 22.24
CA SER A 150 3.32 14.17 22.11
C SER A 150 1.98 13.82 21.47
N THR A 151 2.03 12.87 20.55
CA THR A 151 0.82 12.24 20.01
C THR A 151 0.92 10.75 20.22
N THR A 152 -0.14 10.17 20.77
CA THR A 152 -0.21 8.74 21.07
C THR A 152 -1.26 8.07 20.21
N LEU A 153 -0.85 7.06 19.46
CA LEU A 153 -1.72 6.10 18.81
C LEU A 153 -2.01 4.97 19.77
N ALA A 154 -3.28 4.85 20.19
CA ALA A 154 -3.73 3.74 21.01
C ALA A 154 -3.74 2.44 20.21
N ASN A 155 -3.50 1.32 20.90
CA ASN A 155 -3.56 -0.04 20.35
C ASN A 155 -2.75 -0.28 19.06
N ALA A 156 -1.66 0.46 19.00
CA ALA A 156 -0.81 0.67 17.85
C ALA A 156 0.06 -0.54 17.49
N ILE A 157 0.62 -1.19 18.51
CA ILE A 157 1.54 -2.32 18.37
C ILE A 157 0.94 -3.52 19.07
N ARG A 158 0.73 -4.61 18.37
CA ARG A 158 0.14 -5.82 18.92
C ARG A 158 1.16 -6.94 19.00
N ILE A 159 1.14 -7.65 20.13
CA ILE A 159 1.94 -8.86 20.36
C ILE A 159 1.06 -10.11 20.40
N ASP A 160 -0.25 -9.92 20.62
CA ASP A 160 -1.25 -10.96 20.84
C ASP A 160 -1.71 -11.72 19.57
N ASP A 161 -1.05 -11.51 18.43
CA ASP A 161 -1.36 -12.10 17.10
C ASP A 161 -2.87 -12.35 16.84
N PRO A 162 -3.70 -11.30 17.00
CA PRO A 162 -5.12 -11.39 16.75
C PRO A 162 -5.44 -11.76 15.30
N LYS A 163 -6.45 -12.61 15.09
CA LYS A 163 -6.88 -12.92 13.72
C LYS A 163 -7.64 -11.72 13.11
N PRO A 164 -7.45 -11.47 11.80
CA PRO A 164 -8.03 -10.32 11.12
C PRO A 164 -9.56 -10.39 11.04
N GLU A 165 -10.15 -9.20 10.95
CA GLU A 165 -11.58 -8.92 10.96
C GLU A 165 -11.95 -8.16 9.67
N VAL A 166 -12.56 -8.84 8.71
CA VAL A 166 -12.76 -8.31 7.35
C VAL A 166 -14.26 -8.18 7.02
N ALA A 167 -14.69 -6.97 6.65
CA ALA A 167 -16.04 -6.72 6.14
C ALA A 167 -16.00 -6.46 4.63
N PHE A 168 -16.63 -7.33 3.83
CA PHE A 168 -16.85 -7.09 2.41
C PHE A 168 -18.09 -6.21 2.21
N VAL A 169 -17.91 -5.01 1.70
CA VAL A 169 -18.99 -4.06 1.38
C VAL A 169 -19.16 -4.06 -0.14
N LEU A 170 -20.28 -4.60 -0.60
CA LEU A 170 -20.58 -4.85 -2.00
C LEU A 170 -21.68 -3.90 -2.49
N ASP A 171 -21.40 -3.25 -3.60
CA ASP A 171 -22.37 -2.45 -4.33
C ASP A 171 -23.38 -3.33 -5.07
N LEU A 172 -24.65 -3.20 -4.68
CA LEU A 172 -25.78 -3.94 -5.26
C LEU A 172 -26.67 -3.04 -6.10
N THR A 173 -26.27 -1.82 -6.41
CA THR A 173 -27.07 -0.89 -7.23
C THR A 173 -27.27 -1.44 -8.65
N SER A 174 -28.24 -0.89 -9.37
CA SER A 174 -28.50 -1.30 -10.75
C SER A 174 -27.38 -0.94 -11.74
N SER A 175 -26.44 -0.06 -11.36
CA SER A 175 -25.24 0.24 -12.17
C SER A 175 -24.22 -0.90 -12.16
N MET A 176 -24.29 -1.79 -11.18
CA MET A 176 -23.54 -3.04 -11.08
C MET A 176 -24.32 -4.21 -11.71
N PRO A 177 -24.30 -4.40 -13.05
CA PRO A 177 -25.01 -5.50 -13.71
C PRO A 177 -24.58 -6.84 -13.14
N THR A 178 -25.58 -7.65 -12.74
CA THR A 178 -25.36 -8.90 -12.01
C THR A 178 -24.30 -9.80 -12.65
N GLN A 179 -24.44 -10.07 -13.95
CA GLN A 179 -23.55 -10.98 -14.67
C GLN A 179 -22.16 -10.38 -14.94
N ALA A 180 -22.13 -9.11 -15.36
CA ALA A 180 -20.89 -8.51 -15.85
C ALA A 180 -20.01 -7.95 -14.72
N MET A 181 -20.56 -7.53 -13.57
CA MET A 181 -19.77 -6.84 -12.53
C MET A 181 -19.94 -7.43 -11.13
N LEU A 182 -21.19 -7.65 -10.68
CA LEU A 182 -21.45 -8.12 -9.32
C LEU A 182 -20.99 -9.56 -9.08
N LEU A 183 -21.27 -10.50 -9.99
CA LEU A 183 -20.84 -11.90 -9.83
C LEU A 183 -19.30 -12.03 -9.75
N PRO A 184 -18.50 -11.34 -10.59
CA PRO A 184 -17.06 -11.26 -10.39
C PRO A 184 -16.64 -10.76 -9.00
N ALA A 185 -17.28 -9.71 -8.48
CA ALA A 185 -16.99 -9.16 -7.14
C ALA A 185 -17.33 -10.16 -6.02
N ILE A 186 -18.52 -10.77 -6.06
CA ILE A 186 -18.96 -11.84 -5.13
C ILE A 186 -17.98 -13.01 -5.16
N GLN A 187 -17.52 -13.39 -6.36
CA GLN A 187 -16.56 -14.46 -6.51
C GLN A 187 -15.22 -14.14 -5.82
N LYS A 188 -14.75 -12.88 -5.84
CA LYS A 188 -13.53 -12.50 -5.09
C LYS A 188 -13.72 -12.46 -3.59
N ALA A 189 -14.89 -12.03 -3.10
CA ALA A 189 -15.22 -12.14 -1.68
C ALA A 189 -15.25 -13.61 -1.22
N ARG A 190 -15.78 -14.54 -2.05
CA ARG A 190 -15.77 -15.99 -1.82
C ARG A 190 -14.35 -16.54 -1.72
N GLU A 191 -13.51 -16.27 -2.72
CA GLU A 191 -12.12 -16.75 -2.76
C GLU A 191 -11.31 -16.24 -1.55
N ALA A 192 -11.48 -14.97 -1.19
CA ALA A 192 -10.88 -14.40 0.00
C ALA A 192 -11.35 -15.11 1.28
N ALA A 193 -12.66 -15.27 1.47
CA ALA A 193 -13.23 -15.92 2.64
C ALA A 193 -12.82 -17.39 2.78
N ALA A 194 -12.69 -18.11 1.66
CA ALA A 194 -12.27 -19.51 1.66
C ALA A 194 -10.83 -19.72 2.13
N ARG A 195 -9.97 -18.70 1.98
CA ARG A 195 -8.56 -18.70 2.39
C ARG A 195 -8.33 -18.25 3.85
N MET A 196 -9.34 -17.63 4.47
CA MET A 196 -9.28 -17.12 5.84
C MET A 196 -9.25 -18.25 6.89
N SER A 197 -8.49 -18.04 7.97
CA SER A 197 -8.49 -18.92 9.15
C SER A 197 -9.90 -19.07 9.73
N THR A 198 -10.22 -20.24 10.31
CA THR A 198 -11.48 -20.42 11.04
C THR A 198 -11.65 -19.48 12.22
N GLN A 199 -10.55 -18.92 12.70
CA GLN A 199 -10.51 -17.98 13.82
C GLN A 199 -10.64 -16.51 13.37
N SER A 200 -10.50 -16.23 12.07
CA SER A 200 -10.80 -14.91 11.51
C SER A 200 -12.29 -14.63 11.56
N ARG A 201 -12.64 -13.36 11.46
CA ARG A 201 -14.05 -12.93 11.41
C ARG A 201 -14.32 -12.27 10.09
N VAL A 202 -15.48 -12.57 9.52
CA VAL A 202 -15.90 -12.05 8.22
C VAL A 202 -17.34 -11.57 8.28
N ALA A 203 -17.60 -10.45 7.61
CA ALA A 203 -18.93 -9.92 7.37
C ALA A 203 -19.10 -9.62 5.88
N VAL A 204 -20.32 -9.73 5.38
CA VAL A 204 -20.70 -9.31 4.02
C VAL A 204 -21.89 -8.37 4.15
N ILE A 205 -21.75 -7.21 3.53
CA ILE A 205 -22.69 -6.11 3.61
C ILE A 205 -22.95 -5.69 2.17
N GLY A 206 -24.22 -5.68 1.78
CA GLY A 206 -24.66 -5.13 0.50
C GLY A 206 -25.27 -3.75 0.71
N PHE A 207 -25.07 -2.83 -0.24
CA PHE A 207 -25.77 -1.55 -0.25
C PHE A 207 -26.45 -1.31 -1.61
N ALA A 208 -27.63 -0.71 -1.58
CA ALA A 208 -28.38 -0.16 -2.71
C ALA A 208 -29.29 0.95 -2.14
N GLY A 209 -30.02 1.72 -2.96
CA GLY A 209 -30.71 2.96 -2.54
C GLY A 209 -31.83 3.41 -3.51
N ASN A 210 -32.96 3.92 -3.02
CA ASN A 210 -33.95 4.62 -3.88
C ASN A 210 -33.70 6.13 -3.93
N GLY A 211 -32.67 6.62 -3.24
CA GLY A 211 -32.37 8.04 -3.15
C GLY A 211 -33.30 8.82 -2.22
N VAL A 212 -33.95 8.17 -1.24
CA VAL A 212 -34.83 8.82 -0.25
C VAL A 212 -34.45 8.42 1.19
N GLU A 213 -33.87 9.35 1.94
CA GLU A 213 -33.58 9.22 3.38
C GLU A 213 -34.84 9.40 4.26
N PRO A 214 -34.96 8.73 5.42
CA PRO A 214 -33.97 7.89 6.11
C PRO A 214 -34.17 6.39 5.85
N ILE A 215 -34.85 6.00 4.76
CA ILE A 215 -35.24 4.61 4.55
C ILE A 215 -34.00 3.81 4.14
N LEU A 216 -33.31 3.31 5.17
CA LEU A 216 -32.17 2.39 5.08
C LEU A 216 -32.49 1.32 4.04
N MET A 217 -31.88 1.43 2.88
CA MET A 217 -32.02 0.42 1.85
C MET A 217 -31.15 -0.78 2.22
N ARG A 218 -31.85 -1.81 2.71
CA ARG A 218 -31.36 -3.11 3.18
C ARG A 218 -29.83 -3.28 3.22
N PRO A 219 -29.14 -2.82 4.27
CA PRO A 219 -27.88 -3.44 4.65
C PRO A 219 -28.23 -4.76 5.32
N PHE A 220 -28.45 -5.82 4.53
CA PHE A 220 -28.43 -7.20 5.05
C PHE A 220 -28.11 -8.15 3.89
N CYS A 221 -27.13 -9.06 3.98
CA CYS A 221 -27.07 -10.13 4.97
C CYS A 221 -25.64 -10.57 5.32
N CYS A 222 -25.23 -10.38 6.57
CA CYS A 222 -24.79 -11.37 7.57
C CYS A 222 -24.08 -10.57 8.68
N HIS A 223 -24.65 -10.55 9.88
CA HIS A 223 -24.01 -9.98 11.07
C HIS A 223 -22.77 -10.82 11.43
N TRP A 224 -21.70 -10.19 11.96
CA TRP A 224 -20.43 -10.83 12.36
C TRP A 224 -20.65 -12.19 12.99
N ARG A 225 -19.93 -13.15 12.44
CA ARG A 225 -19.79 -14.47 13.03
C ARG A 225 -18.33 -14.85 12.94
N LEU A 226 -17.85 -15.54 13.98
CA LEU A 226 -16.56 -16.22 13.90
C LEU A 226 -16.58 -17.11 12.64
N CYS A 227 -15.43 -17.48 12.07
CA CYS A 227 -15.41 -18.35 10.89
C CYS A 227 -15.20 -19.86 11.20
N PRO A 228 -15.75 -20.51 12.26
CA PRO A 228 -15.66 -21.97 12.35
C PRO A 228 -16.31 -22.61 11.12
N ALA A 229 -15.90 -23.84 10.79
CA ALA A 229 -16.41 -24.60 9.64
C ALA A 229 -17.96 -24.62 9.52
N SER A 230 -18.69 -24.51 10.63
CA SER A 230 -20.16 -24.45 10.66
C SER A 230 -20.77 -23.15 10.16
N GLN A 231 -20.03 -22.04 10.12
CA GLN A 231 -20.52 -20.71 9.72
C GLN A 231 -20.10 -20.32 8.29
N ARG A 232 -19.07 -20.97 7.73
CA ARG A 232 -18.69 -20.82 6.30
C ARG A 232 -19.79 -21.24 5.33
N GLY A 233 -20.52 -22.32 5.62
CA GLY A 233 -21.67 -22.73 4.79
C GLY A 233 -22.78 -21.68 4.74
N THR A 234 -22.99 -20.93 5.83
CA THR A 234 -23.94 -19.81 5.86
C THR A 234 -23.44 -18.61 5.07
N LEU A 235 -22.13 -18.30 5.14
CA LEU A 235 -21.51 -17.26 4.33
C LEU A 235 -21.62 -17.58 2.83
N GLU A 236 -21.37 -18.83 2.43
CA GLU A 236 -21.57 -19.26 1.04
C GLU A 236 -23.02 -19.17 0.61
N SER A 237 -23.97 -19.55 1.48
CA SER A 237 -25.40 -19.39 1.21
C SER A 237 -25.79 -17.92 1.02
N VAL A 238 -25.20 -17.01 1.80
CA VAL A 238 -25.41 -15.57 1.66
C VAL A 238 -24.86 -15.09 0.32
N LEU A 239 -23.57 -15.35 0.05
CA LEU A 239 -22.90 -14.91 -1.19
C LEU A 239 -23.60 -15.46 -2.44
N GLY A 240 -24.06 -16.71 -2.40
CA GLY A 240 -24.82 -17.33 -3.49
C GLY A 240 -26.25 -16.79 -3.65
N SER A 241 -26.80 -16.11 -2.64
CA SER A 241 -28.13 -15.49 -2.69
C SER A 241 -28.10 -14.02 -3.12
N LEU A 242 -26.92 -13.38 -3.15
CA LEU A 242 -26.79 -11.99 -3.54
C LEU A 242 -27.12 -11.81 -5.02
N SER A 243 -27.92 -10.80 -5.32
CA SER A 243 -28.31 -10.40 -6.66
C SER A 243 -28.33 -8.88 -6.75
N GLY A 244 -28.10 -8.33 -7.95
CA GLY A 244 -28.22 -6.90 -8.19
C GLY A 244 -29.64 -6.40 -7.89
N SER A 245 -29.73 -5.14 -7.47
CA SER A 245 -30.97 -4.43 -7.21
C SER A 245 -31.48 -3.73 -8.46
N THR A 246 -32.79 -3.46 -8.51
CA THR A 246 -33.37 -2.54 -9.52
C THR A 246 -33.18 -1.07 -9.15
N GLN A 247 -32.59 -0.80 -8.00
CA GLN A 247 -32.44 0.51 -7.42
C GLN A 247 -31.16 1.16 -7.94
N SER A 248 -31.28 2.36 -8.51
CA SER A 248 -30.17 3.07 -9.17
C SER A 248 -29.42 4.04 -8.27
N ALA A 249 -29.98 4.36 -7.11
CA ALA A 249 -29.29 5.16 -6.11
C ALA A 249 -28.61 4.23 -5.09
N GLY A 250 -27.63 4.71 -4.34
CA GLY A 250 -26.88 3.96 -3.35
C GLY A 250 -25.59 4.67 -2.99
N ALA A 251 -25.51 5.19 -1.77
CA ALA A 251 -24.30 5.81 -1.27
C ALA A 251 -23.39 4.73 -0.66
N PRO A 252 -22.14 4.60 -1.12
CA PRO A 252 -21.18 3.68 -0.51
C PRO A 252 -20.98 3.90 1.00
N GLY A 253 -21.22 5.12 1.48
CA GLY A 253 -21.11 5.45 2.90
C GLY A 253 -22.12 4.73 3.80
N ASP A 254 -23.31 4.37 3.31
CA ASP A 254 -24.26 3.60 4.13
C ASP A 254 -23.76 2.18 4.38
N GLY A 255 -23.14 1.57 3.36
CA GLY A 255 -22.49 0.26 3.49
C GLY A 255 -21.30 0.31 4.46
N VAL A 256 -20.49 1.37 4.40
CA VAL A 256 -19.35 1.58 5.30
C VAL A 256 -19.82 1.87 6.73
N GLN A 257 -20.88 2.67 6.93
CA GLN A 257 -21.46 2.91 8.25
C GLN A 257 -21.98 1.61 8.86
N ALA A 258 -22.69 0.80 8.07
CA ALA A 258 -23.14 -0.52 8.53
C ALA A 258 -21.93 -1.40 8.96
N ALA A 259 -20.81 -1.35 8.25
CA ALA A 259 -19.60 -2.06 8.66
C ALA A 259 -19.07 -1.55 10.00
N ILE A 260 -18.98 -0.22 10.20
CA ILE A 260 -18.55 0.42 11.46
C ILE A 260 -19.46 0.01 12.62
N ASP A 261 -20.78 0.06 12.44
CA ASP A 261 -21.76 -0.34 13.45
C ASP A 261 -21.57 -1.79 13.84
N GLN A 262 -21.33 -2.64 12.85
CA GLN A 262 -21.11 -4.04 13.10
C GLN A 262 -19.76 -4.31 13.81
N PHE A 263 -18.65 -3.64 13.43
CA PHE A 263 -17.37 -3.69 14.16
C PHE A 263 -17.52 -3.24 15.61
N THR A 264 -18.41 -2.28 15.87
CA THR A 264 -18.66 -1.74 17.20
C THR A 264 -19.51 -2.71 18.03
N ALA A 265 -20.53 -3.30 17.43
CA ALA A 265 -21.46 -4.19 18.12
C ALA A 265 -20.90 -5.59 18.35
N GLN A 266 -20.08 -6.11 17.43
CA GLN A 266 -19.71 -7.53 17.38
C GLN A 266 -18.24 -7.78 17.03
N GLY A 267 -17.46 -6.73 16.75
CA GLY A 267 -16.04 -6.84 16.46
C GLY A 267 -15.27 -7.37 17.67
N GLY A 268 -14.24 -8.15 17.38
CA GLY A 268 -13.24 -8.56 18.34
C GLY A 268 -12.19 -7.48 18.55
N THR A 269 -11.03 -7.91 19.03
CA THR A 269 -9.92 -6.99 19.21
C THR A 269 -9.12 -6.82 17.93
N GLY A 270 -9.25 -7.69 16.91
CA GLY A 270 -8.32 -7.85 15.78
C GLY A 270 -8.21 -6.68 14.80
N PRO A 271 -7.22 -6.70 13.88
CA PRO A 271 -7.10 -5.71 12.82
C PRO A 271 -8.38 -5.67 11.99
N LYS A 272 -8.95 -4.47 11.83
CA LYS A 272 -10.25 -4.26 11.18
C LYS A 272 -10.05 -3.72 9.78
N SER A 273 -10.58 -4.42 8.79
CA SER A 273 -10.51 -4.03 7.38
C SER A 273 -11.89 -4.05 6.74
N ILE A 274 -12.19 -3.01 5.97
CA ILE A 274 -13.33 -2.96 5.05
C ILE A 274 -12.78 -3.15 3.64
N VAL A 275 -13.36 -4.06 2.88
CA VAL A 275 -13.12 -4.21 1.44
C VAL A 275 -14.35 -3.70 0.71
N LEU A 276 -14.27 -2.46 0.22
CA LEU A 276 -15.32 -1.79 -0.55
C LEU A 276 -15.16 -2.10 -2.03
N MET A 277 -16.18 -2.71 -2.64
CA MET A 277 -16.24 -3.05 -4.06
C MET A 277 -17.42 -2.30 -4.69
N THR A 278 -17.15 -1.30 -5.54
CA THR A 278 -18.17 -0.36 -6.07
C THR A 278 -17.81 0.17 -7.45
N ASP A 279 -18.81 0.43 -8.30
CA ASP A 279 -18.65 1.14 -9.58
C ASP A 279 -18.98 2.64 -9.49
N GLY A 280 -19.26 3.11 -8.27
CA GLY A 280 -19.63 4.48 -7.96
C GLY A 280 -20.92 4.50 -7.13
N GLY A 281 -21.54 5.65 -7.04
CA GLY A 281 -22.82 5.80 -6.37
C GLY A 281 -23.53 7.02 -6.90
N ILE A 282 -24.86 6.93 -6.95
CA ILE A 282 -25.74 8.08 -7.16
C ILE A 282 -26.58 8.17 -5.89
N GLY A 283 -26.65 9.31 -5.22
CA GLY A 283 -27.72 9.55 -4.25
C GLY A 283 -27.30 10.16 -2.91
N GLU A 284 -28.29 10.73 -2.23
CA GLU A 284 -28.16 11.45 -0.97
C GLU A 284 -28.17 10.48 0.22
N GLY A 285 -27.10 9.69 0.41
CA GLY A 285 -26.87 8.93 1.63
C GLY A 285 -25.74 9.53 2.47
N ARG A 286 -25.28 8.84 3.53
CA ARG A 286 -24.14 9.38 4.30
C ARG A 286 -22.89 9.45 3.42
N GLY A 287 -22.29 10.62 3.33
CA GLY A 287 -21.03 10.80 2.59
C GLY A 287 -19.90 10.01 3.25
N LEU A 288 -19.08 9.33 2.45
CA LEU A 288 -17.89 8.64 2.96
C LEU A 288 -16.92 9.59 3.70
N ALA A 289 -16.89 10.88 3.32
CA ALA A 289 -16.08 11.90 3.98
C ALA A 289 -16.46 12.08 5.46
N ASP A 290 -17.75 11.99 5.79
CA ASP A 290 -18.26 12.15 7.16
C ASP A 290 -17.86 10.97 8.06
N LEU A 291 -17.52 9.83 7.47
CA LEU A 291 -17.14 8.61 8.18
C LEU A 291 -15.65 8.55 8.51
N LEU A 292 -14.83 9.38 7.88
CA LEU A 292 -13.37 9.35 8.05
C LEU A 292 -12.93 9.49 9.52
N PRO A 293 -13.52 10.38 10.36
CA PRO A 293 -13.18 10.43 11.78
C PRO A 293 -13.50 9.13 12.52
N ALA A 294 -14.63 8.50 12.24
CA ALA A 294 -15.05 7.25 12.87
C ALA A 294 -14.15 6.07 12.46
N LEU A 295 -13.80 5.98 11.18
CA LEU A 295 -12.88 4.97 10.65
C LEU A 295 -11.50 5.07 11.31
N ARG A 296 -10.96 6.29 11.40
CA ARG A 296 -9.67 6.56 12.06
C ARG A 296 -9.70 6.24 13.55
N ALA A 297 -10.74 6.67 14.27
CA ALA A 297 -10.90 6.38 15.69
C ALA A 297 -11.05 4.87 15.96
N GLY A 298 -11.72 4.15 15.05
CA GLY A 298 -11.89 2.71 15.13
C GLY A 298 -10.67 1.88 14.69
N GLY A 299 -9.64 2.52 14.10
CA GLY A 299 -8.51 1.82 13.50
C GLY A 299 -8.92 0.90 12.35
N ILE A 300 -9.90 1.31 11.54
CA ILE A 300 -10.48 0.49 10.46
C ILE A 300 -9.86 0.92 9.13
N ALA A 301 -9.14 0.01 8.48
CA ALA A 301 -8.55 0.24 7.16
C ALA A 301 -9.60 0.02 6.05
N VAL A 302 -9.72 0.94 5.09
CA VAL A 302 -10.63 0.81 3.95
C VAL A 302 -9.84 0.50 2.69
N HIS A 303 -9.97 -0.73 2.19
CA HIS A 303 -9.46 -1.15 0.89
C HIS A 303 -10.55 -1.00 -0.16
N VAL A 304 -10.24 -0.37 -1.28
CA VAL A 304 -11.21 -0.06 -2.33
C VAL A 304 -10.82 -0.75 -3.63
N ILE A 305 -11.78 -1.46 -4.22
CA ILE A 305 -11.75 -1.96 -5.58
C ILE A 305 -12.81 -1.19 -6.36
N ALA A 306 -12.35 -0.22 -7.15
CA ALA A 306 -13.17 0.69 -7.93
C ALA A 306 -13.36 0.14 -9.35
N PHE A 307 -14.60 -0.11 -9.75
CA PHE A 307 -14.92 -0.63 -11.07
C PHE A 307 -15.26 0.47 -12.08
N GLY A 308 -14.43 0.61 -13.10
CA GLY A 308 -14.70 1.47 -14.21
C GLY A 308 -14.64 2.97 -13.87
N PRO A 309 -14.78 3.82 -14.89
CA PRO A 309 -14.41 5.22 -14.79
C PRO A 309 -15.50 6.11 -14.14
N ARG A 310 -16.65 5.54 -13.77
CA ARG A 310 -17.75 6.26 -13.10
C ARG A 310 -17.51 6.49 -11.61
N THR A 311 -16.49 5.85 -11.05
CA THR A 311 -16.08 6.03 -9.66
C THR A 311 -15.40 7.40 -9.48
N ASP A 312 -15.65 8.04 -8.33
CA ASP A 312 -14.84 9.17 -7.86
C ASP A 312 -13.47 8.65 -7.39
N GLN A 313 -12.61 8.36 -8.37
CA GLN A 313 -11.30 7.73 -8.16
C GLN A 313 -10.41 8.54 -7.20
N PRO A 314 -10.27 9.88 -7.34
CA PRO A 314 -9.45 10.69 -6.43
C PRO A 314 -9.95 10.66 -4.98
N PHE A 315 -11.26 10.73 -4.78
CA PHE A 315 -11.84 10.65 -3.44
C PHE A 315 -11.63 9.28 -2.80
N LEU A 316 -11.90 8.20 -3.54
CA LEU A 316 -11.76 6.82 -3.05
C LEU A 316 -10.30 6.45 -2.76
N ASP A 317 -9.36 6.91 -3.58
CA ASP A 317 -7.92 6.75 -3.34
C ASP A 317 -7.49 7.45 -2.03
N ARG A 318 -7.96 8.69 -1.83
CA ARG A 318 -7.70 9.44 -0.60
C ARG A 318 -8.30 8.76 0.64
N LEU A 319 -9.54 8.27 0.54
CA LEU A 319 -10.20 7.53 1.62
C LEU A 319 -9.39 6.29 2.02
N ALA A 320 -8.96 5.50 1.03
CA ALA A 320 -8.18 4.29 1.30
C ALA A 320 -6.89 4.62 2.05
N ARG A 321 -6.11 5.59 1.57
CA ARG A 321 -4.84 5.98 2.20
C ARG A 321 -5.01 6.58 3.57
N SER A 322 -6.00 7.46 3.73
CA SER A 322 -6.26 8.16 4.98
C SER A 322 -6.73 7.26 6.12
N THR A 323 -7.10 6.00 5.80
CA THR A 323 -7.47 4.94 6.73
C THR A 323 -6.42 3.81 6.81
N GLY A 324 -5.34 3.88 6.02
CA GLY A 324 -4.29 2.85 5.97
C GLY A 324 -4.62 1.64 5.09
N GLY A 325 -5.66 1.71 4.26
CA GLY A 325 -6.00 0.71 3.26
C GLY A 325 -5.37 0.97 1.88
N THR A 326 -5.86 0.28 0.85
CA THR A 326 -5.31 0.29 -0.52
C THR A 326 -6.38 0.64 -1.54
N PHE A 327 -6.00 1.29 -2.64
CA PHE A 327 -6.89 1.64 -3.75
C PHE A 327 -6.48 0.91 -5.03
N HIS A 328 -7.46 0.31 -5.69
CA HIS A 328 -7.28 -0.43 -6.94
C HIS A 328 -8.37 -0.07 -7.94
N TYR A 329 -7.97 0.49 -9.08
CA TYR A 329 -8.86 0.76 -10.20
C TYR A 329 -8.90 -0.41 -11.16
N ILE A 330 -10.11 -0.86 -11.50
CA ILE A 330 -10.35 -1.97 -12.42
C ILE A 330 -11.03 -1.44 -13.68
N PRO A 331 -10.37 -1.48 -14.85
CA PRO A 331 -11.01 -1.13 -16.11
C PRO A 331 -12.21 -2.05 -16.36
N THR A 332 -13.32 -1.49 -16.82
CA THR A 332 -14.51 -2.22 -17.21
C THR A 332 -14.76 -2.07 -18.70
N VAL A 333 -15.13 -3.18 -19.35
CA VAL A 333 -15.57 -3.24 -20.74
C VAL A 333 -16.99 -3.82 -20.79
N ALA A 334 -17.61 -3.87 -21.97
CA ALA A 334 -18.96 -4.42 -22.12
C ALA A 334 -19.10 -5.87 -21.58
N ALA A 335 -18.01 -6.65 -21.59
CA ALA A 335 -17.96 -8.01 -21.07
C ALA A 335 -17.77 -8.12 -19.54
N GLY A 336 -17.58 -7.00 -18.83
CA GLY A 336 -17.27 -6.96 -17.40
C GLY A 336 -15.91 -6.33 -17.07
N PRO A 337 -15.43 -6.47 -15.82
CA PRO A 337 -14.11 -6.00 -15.43
C PRO A 337 -13.00 -6.78 -16.14
N GLU A 338 -11.86 -6.13 -16.36
CA GLU A 338 -10.64 -6.81 -16.78
C GLU A 338 -10.26 -7.88 -15.74
N ALA A 339 -10.41 -9.16 -16.10
CA ALA A 339 -10.32 -10.26 -15.15
C ALA A 339 -8.94 -10.35 -14.46
N ALA A 340 -7.86 -10.14 -15.22
CA ALA A 340 -6.50 -10.16 -14.67
C ALA A 340 -6.25 -9.02 -13.67
N ALA A 341 -6.83 -7.83 -13.93
CA ALA A 341 -6.79 -6.70 -13.02
C ALA A 341 -7.49 -7.01 -11.70
N LEU A 342 -8.72 -7.53 -11.80
CA LEU A 342 -9.54 -7.85 -10.64
C LEU A 342 -8.92 -8.95 -9.79
N ASP A 343 -8.44 -10.02 -10.41
CA ASP A 343 -7.73 -11.12 -9.73
C ASP A 343 -6.54 -10.59 -8.92
N LEU A 344 -5.72 -9.74 -9.55
CA LEU A 344 -4.53 -9.22 -8.90
C LEU A 344 -4.86 -8.22 -7.79
N ALA A 345 -5.82 -7.31 -8.02
CA ALA A 345 -6.28 -6.38 -7.00
C ALA A 345 -6.88 -7.10 -5.79
N ALA A 346 -7.73 -8.12 -6.01
CA ALA A 346 -8.28 -8.91 -4.93
C ALA A 346 -7.18 -9.60 -4.11
N ASN A 347 -6.17 -10.18 -4.77
CA ASN A 347 -5.02 -10.78 -4.08
C ASN A 347 -4.18 -9.73 -3.32
N ALA A 348 -4.01 -8.52 -3.86
CA ALA A 348 -3.27 -7.43 -3.21
C ALA A 348 -4.03 -6.86 -2.00
N VAL A 349 -5.36 -6.72 -2.09
CA VAL A 349 -6.22 -6.31 -0.97
C VAL A 349 -6.21 -7.36 0.13
N ASP A 350 -6.34 -8.63 -0.23
CA ASP A 350 -6.24 -9.76 0.69
C ASP A 350 -4.89 -9.77 1.42
N ALA A 351 -3.82 -9.53 0.67
CA ALA A 351 -2.47 -9.41 1.22
C ALA A 351 -2.36 -8.26 2.22
N ALA A 352 -2.89 -7.08 1.87
CA ALA A 352 -2.87 -5.90 2.73
C ALA A 352 -3.74 -6.06 3.99
N ALA A 353 -4.91 -6.67 3.86
CA ALA A 353 -5.86 -6.87 4.96
C ALA A 353 -5.43 -7.97 5.94
N ARG A 354 -4.63 -8.95 5.48
CA ARG A 354 -4.27 -10.14 6.29
C ARG A 354 -2.78 -10.29 6.58
N GLY A 355 -1.92 -9.50 5.95
CA GLY A 355 -0.47 -9.70 6.03
C GLY A 355 -0.02 -10.99 5.37
N GLU A 356 -0.66 -11.38 4.27
CA GLU A 356 -0.33 -12.58 3.49
C GLU A 356 0.21 -12.18 2.11
N HIS A 357 0.95 -13.05 1.42
CA HIS A 357 1.52 -12.77 0.10
C HIS A 357 1.42 -14.00 -0.80
N VAL A 358 1.05 -13.78 -2.07
CA VAL A 358 1.06 -14.83 -3.09
C VAL A 358 2.49 -15.01 -3.62
N LEU A 359 3.12 -16.16 -3.38
CA LEU A 359 4.50 -16.48 -3.81
C LEU A 359 4.59 -17.11 -5.19
N LEU A 360 3.62 -17.97 -5.53
CA LEU A 360 3.62 -18.75 -6.76
C LEU A 360 2.18 -18.87 -7.23
N ALA A 361 1.86 -18.30 -8.38
CA ALA A 361 0.60 -18.52 -9.08
C ALA A 361 0.91 -19.11 -10.46
N ARG A 362 0.47 -20.33 -10.75
CA ARG A 362 0.65 -20.96 -12.07
C ARG A 362 -0.59 -21.70 -12.52
N GLN A 363 -0.77 -21.74 -13.84
CA GLN A 363 -1.77 -22.61 -14.46
C GLN A 363 -1.17 -24.01 -14.64
N VAL A 364 -1.88 -25.02 -14.14
CA VAL A 364 -1.50 -26.44 -14.25
C VAL A 364 -2.52 -27.12 -15.16
N PRO A 365 -2.12 -27.60 -16.35
CA PRO A 365 -2.99 -28.41 -17.18
C PRO A 365 -3.15 -29.81 -16.58
N VAL A 366 -4.39 -30.29 -16.51
CA VAL A 366 -4.77 -31.61 -16.01
C VAL A 366 -5.37 -32.39 -17.19
N PRO A 367 -4.60 -33.25 -17.87
CA PRO A 367 -5.08 -34.04 -19.00
C PRO A 367 -6.22 -34.98 -18.61
N ALA A 368 -7.03 -35.39 -19.59
CA ALA A 368 -8.03 -36.42 -19.38
C ALA A 368 -7.39 -37.77 -19.00
N GLY A 369 -7.93 -38.42 -17.97
CA GLY A 369 -7.65 -39.83 -17.65
C GLY A 369 -6.56 -40.13 -16.60
N ALA A 370 -5.66 -39.20 -16.27
CA ALA A 370 -4.62 -39.44 -15.25
C ALA A 370 -4.40 -38.24 -14.31
N PRO A 371 -4.16 -38.47 -13.00
CA PRO A 371 -3.77 -37.40 -12.09
C PRO A 371 -2.43 -36.77 -12.48
N VAL A 372 -2.30 -35.47 -12.24
CA VAL A 372 -1.07 -34.71 -12.41
C VAL A 372 -0.49 -34.35 -11.04
N ASP A 373 0.80 -34.62 -10.87
CA ASP A 373 1.57 -34.18 -9.72
C ASP A 373 2.29 -32.86 -10.05
N SER A 374 2.20 -31.91 -9.13
CA SER A 374 2.80 -30.59 -9.21
C SER A 374 3.63 -30.33 -7.95
N ILE A 375 4.91 -30.05 -8.12
CA ILE A 375 5.80 -29.74 -6.99
C ILE A 375 5.79 -28.24 -6.69
N VAL A 376 5.68 -27.90 -5.41
CA VAL A 376 5.85 -26.56 -4.86
C VAL A 376 6.98 -26.62 -3.83
N ARG A 377 8.12 -26.03 -4.16
CA ARG A 377 9.26 -25.94 -3.25
C ARG A 377 9.09 -24.74 -2.33
N LEU A 378 9.10 -24.98 -1.02
CA LEU A 378 9.30 -23.94 0.01
C LEU A 378 10.78 -23.96 0.41
N ASP A 379 11.57 -23.07 -0.19
CA ASP A 379 13.03 -23.10 -0.08
C ASP A 379 13.53 -22.47 1.23
N PRO A 380 14.26 -23.21 2.08
CA PRO A 380 14.83 -22.68 3.31
C PRO A 380 15.90 -21.61 3.11
N ALA A 381 16.40 -21.39 1.89
CA ALA A 381 17.31 -20.27 1.61
C ALA A 381 16.58 -18.93 1.48
N PHE A 382 15.26 -18.94 1.23
CA PHE A 382 14.47 -17.74 0.91
C PHE A 382 13.26 -17.54 1.83
N LEU A 383 12.77 -18.60 2.49
CA LEU A 383 11.55 -18.57 3.29
C LEU A 383 11.80 -18.95 4.76
N GLY A 384 11.17 -18.20 5.66
CA GLY A 384 11.11 -18.49 7.09
C GLY A 384 10.13 -19.61 7.44
N THR A 385 10.23 -20.10 8.67
CA THR A 385 9.42 -21.23 9.18
C THR A 385 8.16 -20.79 9.92
N GLN A 386 8.02 -19.50 10.28
CA GLN A 386 6.93 -18.96 11.12
C GLN A 386 5.80 -18.39 10.28
N GLY A 387 4.56 -18.56 10.72
CA GLY A 387 3.36 -18.06 10.03
C GLY A 387 2.68 -19.11 9.15
N ALA A 388 1.48 -18.83 8.68
CA ALA A 388 0.67 -19.77 7.91
C ALA A 388 1.13 -19.92 6.45
N VAL A 389 0.76 -21.04 5.84
CA VAL A 389 0.85 -21.27 4.38
C VAL A 389 -0.49 -21.76 3.87
N VAL A 390 -0.98 -21.18 2.78
CA VAL A 390 -2.18 -21.61 2.08
C VAL A 390 -1.82 -22.13 0.68
N PHE A 391 -2.19 -23.36 0.39
CA PHE A 391 -2.19 -23.90 -0.97
C PHE A 391 -3.61 -23.83 -1.52
N SER A 392 -3.82 -23.01 -2.55
CA SER A 392 -5.10 -22.77 -3.18
C SER A 392 -5.10 -23.38 -4.59
N ILE A 393 -6.04 -24.27 -4.88
CA ILE A 393 -6.19 -24.92 -6.19
C ILE A 393 -7.59 -24.67 -6.68
N GLU A 394 -7.73 -23.91 -7.77
CA GLU A 394 -9.03 -23.46 -8.28
C GLU A 394 -9.15 -23.64 -9.79
N THR A 395 -10.35 -23.90 -10.29
CA THR A 395 -10.64 -23.89 -11.72
C THR A 395 -10.89 -22.46 -12.23
N PRO A 396 -10.68 -22.16 -13.53
CA PRO A 396 -11.01 -20.88 -14.16
C PRO A 396 -12.48 -20.43 -14.03
N ASN A 397 -12.72 -19.13 -14.21
CA ASN A 397 -14.04 -18.48 -14.00
C ASN A 397 -15.15 -19.01 -14.91
N ASP A 398 -14.77 -19.54 -16.07
CA ASP A 398 -15.62 -20.06 -17.12
C ASP A 398 -15.77 -21.60 -17.09
N GLN A 399 -15.11 -22.29 -16.15
CA GLN A 399 -15.06 -23.76 -16.08
C GLN A 399 -15.32 -24.26 -14.64
N PRO A 400 -16.59 -24.41 -14.21
CA PRO A 400 -16.92 -24.75 -12.83
C PRO A 400 -16.80 -26.23 -12.46
N SER A 401 -16.39 -27.13 -13.38
CA SER A 401 -16.26 -28.54 -13.03
C SER A 401 -15.01 -28.78 -12.20
N LEU A 402 -15.19 -28.96 -10.88
CA LEU A 402 -14.13 -29.34 -9.96
C LEU A 402 -13.39 -30.60 -10.46
N PRO A 403 -12.06 -30.64 -10.31
CA PRO A 403 -11.30 -31.88 -10.43
C PRO A 403 -11.91 -32.97 -9.53
N SER A 404 -11.86 -34.24 -9.96
CA SER A 404 -12.45 -35.33 -9.18
C SER A 404 -11.75 -35.55 -7.83
N SER A 405 -10.48 -35.16 -7.73
CA SER A 405 -9.79 -35.06 -6.45
C SER A 405 -8.66 -34.02 -6.49
N ILE A 406 -8.45 -33.35 -5.36
CA ILE A 406 -7.32 -32.46 -5.10
C ILE A 406 -6.71 -32.90 -3.76
N ARG A 407 -5.44 -33.30 -3.79
CA ARG A 407 -4.69 -33.81 -2.63
C ARG A 407 -3.39 -33.06 -2.47
N LEU A 408 -2.97 -32.86 -1.23
CA LEU A 408 -1.71 -32.21 -0.89
C LEU A 408 -0.86 -33.17 -0.05
N PHE A 409 0.42 -33.29 -0.39
CA PHE A 409 1.38 -34.12 0.33
C PHE A 409 2.53 -33.25 0.86
N ARG A 410 2.93 -33.55 2.09
CA ARG A 410 4.06 -32.94 2.77
C ARG A 410 5.40 -33.40 2.15
N PRO A 411 6.52 -32.73 2.46
CA PRO A 411 7.86 -33.15 2.03
C PRO A 411 8.27 -34.57 2.48
N ASP A 412 7.69 -35.07 3.57
CA ASP A 412 7.87 -36.45 4.04
C ASP A 412 6.96 -37.47 3.34
N THR A 413 6.25 -37.05 2.27
CA THR A 413 5.28 -37.79 1.47
C THR A 413 3.94 -38.11 2.13
N SER A 414 3.74 -37.72 3.40
CA SER A 414 2.44 -37.90 4.08
C SER A 414 1.36 -36.99 3.49
N GLU A 415 0.13 -37.48 3.40
CA GLU A 415 -1.01 -36.68 2.95
C GLU A 415 -1.44 -35.67 4.01
N VAL A 416 -1.79 -34.47 3.57
CA VAL A 416 -2.37 -33.42 4.40
C VAL A 416 -3.86 -33.70 4.58
N LEU A 417 -4.22 -34.04 5.81
CA LEU A 417 -5.60 -34.29 6.24
C LEU A 417 -6.01 -33.19 7.23
N SER A 418 -7.32 -32.93 7.33
CA SER A 418 -7.86 -31.98 8.29
C SER A 418 -7.52 -32.39 9.73
N GLY A 419 -7.16 -31.41 10.57
CA GLY A 419 -6.71 -31.68 11.93
C GLY A 419 -6.20 -30.42 12.62
N ALA A 420 -5.51 -30.60 13.75
CA ALA A 420 -4.92 -29.48 14.48
C ALA A 420 -3.93 -28.70 13.59
N GLY A 421 -4.19 -27.40 13.40
CA GLY A 421 -3.36 -26.52 12.57
C GLY A 421 -3.47 -26.73 11.06
N VAL A 422 -4.39 -27.59 10.60
CA VAL A 422 -4.67 -27.82 9.17
C VAL A 422 -6.15 -27.66 8.89
N GLU A 423 -6.49 -26.63 8.13
CA GLU A 423 -7.83 -26.37 7.65
C GLU A 423 -7.92 -26.68 6.16
N ILE A 424 -8.92 -27.45 5.76
CA ILE A 424 -9.21 -27.76 4.36
C ILE A 424 -10.59 -27.19 4.05
N VAL A 425 -10.67 -26.32 3.05
CA VAL A 425 -11.90 -25.64 2.64
C VAL A 425 -12.17 -25.93 1.18
N ASP A 426 -13.34 -26.48 0.92
CA ASP A 426 -13.85 -26.68 -0.44
C ASP A 426 -14.78 -25.53 -0.81
N THR A 427 -14.58 -24.97 -2.00
CA THR A 427 -15.48 -24.02 -2.65
C THR A 427 -16.11 -24.69 -3.87
N PRO A 428 -17.13 -24.10 -4.51
CA PRO A 428 -17.67 -24.66 -5.75
C PRO A 428 -16.64 -24.83 -6.89
N ARG A 429 -15.45 -24.22 -6.78
CA ARG A 429 -14.45 -24.15 -7.85
C ARG A 429 -13.05 -24.56 -7.43
N GLY A 430 -12.80 -24.78 -6.15
CA GLY A 430 -11.48 -25.17 -5.70
C GLY A 430 -11.44 -25.79 -4.33
N ARG A 431 -10.21 -26.14 -3.94
CA ARG A 431 -9.86 -26.60 -2.60
C ARG A 431 -8.67 -25.80 -2.09
N HIS A 432 -8.79 -25.35 -0.85
CA HIS A 432 -7.77 -24.58 -0.15
C HIS A 432 -7.28 -25.36 1.07
N PHE A 433 -5.96 -25.48 1.21
CA PHE A 433 -5.30 -26.07 2.37
C PHE A 433 -4.58 -24.97 3.12
N ARG A 434 -5.08 -24.59 4.29
CA ARG A 434 -4.40 -23.65 5.20
C ARG A 434 -3.68 -24.44 6.28
N LEU A 435 -2.39 -24.20 6.43
CA LEU A 435 -1.56 -24.77 7.47
C LEU A 435 -1.02 -23.63 8.35
N GLU A 436 -1.33 -23.63 9.65
CA GLU A 436 -0.79 -22.62 10.58
C GLU A 436 0.74 -22.74 10.73
N SER A 437 1.30 -23.92 10.43
CA SER A 437 2.74 -24.13 10.25
C SER A 437 3.00 -25.16 9.17
N ALA A 438 3.89 -24.85 8.23
CA ALA A 438 4.33 -25.72 7.15
C ALA A 438 5.86 -25.90 7.18
N ASN A 439 6.29 -27.15 7.08
CA ASN A 439 7.70 -27.52 6.92
C ASN A 439 8.23 -27.01 5.56
N LEU A 440 9.49 -26.61 5.55
CA LEU A 440 10.22 -26.27 4.34
C LEU A 440 10.54 -27.55 3.54
N GLY A 441 10.67 -27.46 2.22
CA GLY A 441 10.91 -28.60 1.32
C GLY A 441 9.94 -28.68 0.14
N ASP A 442 9.93 -29.83 -0.52
CA ASP A 442 9.08 -30.09 -1.70
C ASP A 442 7.70 -30.59 -1.30
N TRP A 443 6.69 -29.75 -1.50
CA TRP A 443 5.29 -30.13 -1.36
C TRP A 443 4.76 -30.63 -2.69
N ARG A 444 3.92 -31.66 -2.66
CA ARG A 444 3.32 -32.24 -3.86
C ARG A 444 1.82 -32.03 -3.86
N VAL A 445 1.33 -31.32 -4.86
CA VAL A 445 -0.09 -31.16 -5.16
C VAL A 445 -0.47 -32.18 -6.23
N GLN A 446 -1.43 -33.05 -5.95
CA GLN A 446 -1.95 -34.02 -6.90
C GLN A 446 -3.38 -33.65 -7.27
N VAL A 447 -3.65 -33.51 -8.57
CA VAL A 447 -4.97 -33.15 -9.10
C VAL A 447 -5.43 -34.22 -10.08
N ALA A 448 -6.59 -34.81 -9.84
CA ALA A 448 -7.20 -35.79 -10.74
C ALA A 448 -8.26 -35.13 -11.64
N PRO A 449 -8.30 -35.48 -12.95
CA PRO A 449 -9.20 -34.83 -13.91
C PRO A 449 -10.68 -35.00 -13.54
N SER A 450 -11.54 -34.14 -14.09
CA SER A 450 -12.98 -34.26 -13.88
C SER A 450 -13.53 -35.54 -14.52
N VAL A 451 -14.59 -36.08 -13.92
CA VAL A 451 -15.29 -37.29 -14.43
C VAL A 451 -15.91 -37.11 -15.82
N ALA A 452 -15.98 -35.88 -16.35
CA ALA A 452 -16.54 -35.56 -17.66
C ALA A 452 -15.57 -35.81 -18.84
N GLY A 453 -14.37 -36.34 -18.60
CA GLY A 453 -13.46 -36.82 -19.66
C GLY A 453 -12.74 -35.75 -20.47
N GLY A 454 -12.91 -34.46 -20.15
CA GLY A 454 -12.15 -33.36 -20.73
C GLY A 454 -10.93 -32.98 -19.88
N GLY A 455 -9.86 -32.51 -20.51
CA GLY A 455 -8.75 -31.88 -19.77
C GLY A 455 -9.24 -30.65 -19.02
N THR A 456 -8.79 -30.46 -17.78
CA THR A 456 -9.13 -29.32 -16.93
C THR A 456 -7.89 -28.46 -16.72
N GLN A 457 -8.04 -27.14 -16.61
CA GLN A 457 -6.95 -26.26 -16.19
C GLN A 457 -7.21 -25.84 -14.74
N VAL A 458 -6.18 -25.85 -13.89
CA VAL A 458 -6.30 -25.34 -12.51
C VAL A 458 -5.25 -24.29 -12.22
N LYS A 459 -5.65 -23.22 -11.55
CA LYS A 459 -4.78 -22.22 -10.97
C LYS A 459 -4.29 -22.74 -9.62
N LEU A 460 -2.98 -22.96 -9.51
CA LEU A 460 -2.31 -23.29 -8.26
C LEU A 460 -1.66 -22.03 -7.71
N GLU A 461 -2.15 -21.55 -6.57
CA GLU A 461 -1.57 -20.45 -5.81
C GLU A 461 -0.96 -20.96 -4.49
N THR A 462 0.24 -20.50 -4.16
CA THR A 462 0.86 -20.66 -2.85
C THR A 462 0.92 -19.31 -2.18
N ILE A 463 0.26 -19.18 -1.04
CA ILE A 463 0.14 -17.95 -0.26
C ILE A 463 0.84 -18.19 1.07
N VAL A 464 1.65 -17.24 1.49
CA VAL A 464 2.38 -17.33 2.75
C VAL A 464 2.14 -16.10 3.59
N ASP A 465 2.17 -16.28 4.90
CA ASP A 465 2.23 -15.18 5.84
C ASP A 465 3.47 -14.31 5.58
N ALA A 466 3.35 -13.00 5.74
CA ALA A 466 4.46 -12.05 5.63
C ALA A 466 5.62 -12.42 6.56
N ALA A 467 5.38 -13.16 7.64
CA ALA A 467 6.42 -13.68 8.54
C ALA A 467 7.38 -14.67 7.86
N ARG A 468 6.93 -15.34 6.80
CA ARG A 468 7.75 -16.29 6.04
C ARG A 468 8.60 -15.62 4.99
N ILE A 469 8.28 -14.41 4.57
CA ILE A 469 9.06 -13.71 3.54
C ILE A 469 9.98 -12.72 4.25
N PRO A 470 11.29 -12.69 3.96
CA PRO A 470 12.15 -11.62 4.43
C PRO A 470 11.53 -10.28 4.02
N ALA A 471 11.43 -9.32 4.95
CA ALA A 471 10.64 -8.10 4.78
C ALA A 471 10.95 -7.40 3.45
N LEU A 472 10.10 -7.64 2.45
CA LEU A 472 10.13 -6.99 1.17
C LEU A 472 8.96 -6.02 1.15
N GLN A 473 9.08 -4.97 1.96
CA GLN A 473 8.07 -3.93 1.98
C GLN A 473 8.40 -2.94 0.88
N LEU A 474 7.76 -3.11 -0.27
CA LEU A 474 7.76 -2.11 -1.31
C LEU A 474 6.82 -0.98 -0.89
N SER A 475 7.38 0.20 -0.69
CA SER A 475 6.59 1.38 -0.40
C SER A 475 6.73 2.38 -1.53
N LEU A 476 5.59 2.84 -2.05
CA LEU A 476 5.53 3.88 -3.07
C LEU A 476 5.01 5.15 -2.40
N ALA A 477 5.82 6.20 -2.42
CA ALA A 477 5.45 7.51 -1.90
C ALA A 477 5.58 8.58 -2.98
N PRO A 478 4.64 9.53 -3.06
CA PRO A 478 4.89 10.77 -3.77
C PRO A 478 6.02 11.53 -3.06
N MET A 479 6.90 12.20 -3.81
CA MET A 479 7.87 13.12 -3.22
C MET A 479 7.20 14.36 -2.61
N SER A 480 6.02 14.74 -3.09
CA SER A 480 5.16 15.78 -2.52
C SER A 480 3.72 15.53 -2.97
N PRO A 481 2.82 14.91 -2.18
CA PRO A 481 1.41 15.12 -2.41
C PRO A 481 1.13 16.59 -2.07
N ASP A 482 0.30 17.25 -2.86
CA ASP A 482 -0.22 18.55 -2.48
C ASP A 482 -0.79 18.52 -1.05
N THR A 483 -0.95 19.69 -0.42
CA THR A 483 -1.44 19.81 0.97
C THR A 483 -2.76 19.09 1.27
N ASP A 484 -3.47 18.64 0.23
CA ASP A 484 -4.74 17.90 0.29
C ASP A 484 -4.60 16.37 0.08
N GLY A 485 -3.41 15.84 -0.22
CA GLY A 485 -3.15 14.42 -0.39
C GLY A 485 -3.48 13.85 -1.78
N LEU A 486 -3.71 14.71 -2.79
CA LEU A 486 -4.04 14.31 -4.16
C LEU A 486 -2.81 14.11 -5.03
N TRP A 487 -2.92 13.24 -6.03
CA TRP A 487 -1.95 13.15 -7.12
C TRP A 487 -2.38 14.07 -8.25
N ARG A 488 -1.43 14.83 -8.79
CA ARG A 488 -1.62 15.67 -9.98
C ARG A 488 -0.62 15.28 -11.05
N LEU A 489 -0.92 15.62 -12.29
CA LEU A 489 0.04 15.51 -13.39
C LEU A 489 1.37 16.17 -12.97
N GLY A 490 2.50 15.51 -13.24
CA GLY A 490 3.83 15.95 -12.80
C GLY A 490 4.33 15.43 -11.44
N THR A 491 3.54 14.64 -10.68
CA THR A 491 4.00 14.13 -9.37
C THR A 491 5.05 13.02 -9.53
N GLN A 492 6.24 13.17 -8.91
CA GLN A 492 7.27 12.13 -8.89
C GLN A 492 7.07 11.06 -7.80
N LEU A 493 7.30 9.80 -8.15
CA LEU A 493 7.25 8.66 -7.22
C LEU A 493 8.63 8.26 -6.68
N GLN A 494 8.66 7.88 -5.40
CA GLN A 494 9.78 7.20 -4.77
C GLN A 494 9.34 5.80 -4.33
N SER A 495 10.00 4.77 -4.84
CA SER A 495 9.94 3.42 -4.27
C SER A 495 10.97 3.28 -3.16
N GLU A 496 10.61 2.60 -2.07
CA GLU A 496 11.56 2.16 -1.05
C GLU A 496 11.42 0.66 -0.91
N LEU A 497 12.53 -0.05 -1.05
CA LEU A 497 12.66 -1.45 -0.66
C LEU A 497 13.52 -1.47 0.59
N LEU A 498 13.02 -2.02 1.68
CA LEU A 498 13.77 -2.03 2.94
C LEU A 498 14.09 -3.47 3.35
N PRO A 499 15.25 -4.03 2.95
CA PRO A 499 15.73 -5.23 3.61
C PRO A 499 15.92 -4.97 5.12
N THR A 500 15.66 -5.98 5.92
CA THR A 500 15.85 -5.95 7.37
C THR A 500 17.35 -5.80 7.70
N PRO A 501 17.79 -4.79 8.47
CA PRO A 501 19.16 -4.74 8.94
C PRO A 501 19.40 -5.79 10.03
N PRO A 502 20.65 -6.32 10.13
CA PRO A 502 20.97 -7.58 10.78
C PRO A 502 20.89 -7.45 12.30
N GLN A 503 20.19 -8.36 12.98
CA GLN A 503 20.47 -8.64 14.38
C GLN A 503 20.39 -10.14 14.67
N ALA A 504 21.58 -10.74 14.59
CA ALA A 504 22.03 -12.01 15.16
C ALA A 504 21.38 -13.31 14.65
N ALA A 505 22.27 -14.18 14.15
CA ALA A 505 22.16 -15.62 13.92
C ALA A 505 21.00 -16.30 14.66
N ILE A 506 20.18 -17.13 14.00
CA ILE A 506 20.52 -18.52 13.64
C ILE A 506 19.68 -18.94 12.42
N GLY A 507 20.32 -19.53 11.40
CA GLY A 507 19.64 -20.30 10.34
C GLY A 507 19.39 -19.58 9.00
N GLY A 508 20.44 -18.99 8.43
CA GLY A 508 20.60 -18.54 7.03
C GLY A 508 19.36 -18.42 6.14
N VAL A 509 18.89 -17.19 5.94
CA VAL A 509 18.10 -16.75 4.78
C VAL A 509 18.63 -15.36 4.42
N HIS A 510 19.44 -15.27 3.38
CA HIS A 510 19.89 -14.02 2.79
C HIS A 510 19.19 -13.90 1.44
N VAL A 511 18.40 -12.84 1.25
CA VAL A 511 18.17 -12.29 -0.09
C VAL A 511 18.87 -10.96 -0.06
N ALA A 512 20.09 -10.88 -0.60
CA ALA A 512 20.75 -9.59 -0.77
C ALA A 512 19.91 -8.77 -1.77
N ALA A 513 19.96 -7.43 -1.74
CA ALA A 513 19.27 -6.67 -2.79
C ALA A 513 19.74 -7.08 -4.19
N GLY A 514 20.99 -7.53 -4.37
CA GLY A 514 21.47 -8.07 -5.64
C GLY A 514 20.79 -9.38 -6.12
N ASP A 515 20.06 -10.08 -5.25
CA ASP A 515 19.32 -11.31 -5.59
C ASP A 515 17.86 -11.02 -6.00
N LEU A 516 17.46 -9.75 -6.00
CA LEU A 516 16.13 -9.29 -6.37
C LEU A 516 16.15 -8.67 -7.76
N ASN A 517 15.18 -9.04 -8.58
CA ASN A 517 14.89 -8.34 -9.82
C ASN A 517 13.46 -7.80 -9.77
N ILE A 518 13.35 -6.47 -9.81
CA ILE A 518 12.09 -5.74 -9.67
C ILE A 518 11.78 -5.05 -11.00
N VAL A 519 10.63 -5.37 -11.57
CA VAL A 519 10.11 -4.73 -12.77
C VAL A 519 8.78 -4.08 -12.41
N ALA A 520 8.62 -2.79 -12.73
CA ALA A 520 7.31 -2.16 -12.67
C ALA A 520 6.77 -1.93 -14.08
N THR A 521 5.48 -2.12 -14.25
CA THR A 521 4.73 -1.70 -15.44
C THR A 521 3.66 -0.72 -15.00
N VAL A 522 3.65 0.46 -15.62
CA VAL A 522 2.65 1.49 -15.37
C VAL A 522 1.69 1.51 -16.53
N GLN A 523 0.45 1.12 -16.28
CA GLN A 523 -0.62 1.32 -17.23
C GLN A 523 -1.23 2.70 -17.02
N ARG A 524 -1.09 3.55 -18.03
CA ARG A 524 -1.63 4.91 -18.09
C ARG A 524 -3.15 4.90 -18.28
N PRO A 525 -3.83 6.02 -17.98
CA PRO A 525 -5.29 6.11 -18.13
C PRO A 525 -5.81 5.93 -19.57
N ASP A 526 -5.03 6.31 -20.58
CA ASP A 526 -5.32 6.05 -22.00
C ASP A 526 -5.29 4.56 -22.40
N GLY A 527 -4.75 3.70 -21.54
CA GLY A 527 -4.60 2.26 -21.77
C GLY A 527 -3.20 1.84 -22.20
N GLU A 528 -2.33 2.78 -22.53
CA GLU A 528 -0.93 2.50 -22.84
C GLU A 528 -0.16 2.06 -21.59
N SER A 529 0.96 1.37 -21.78
CA SER A 529 1.74 0.82 -20.68
C SER A 529 3.22 1.06 -20.89
N ASP A 530 3.85 1.64 -19.88
CA ASP A 530 5.29 1.88 -19.83
C ASP A 530 5.94 0.91 -18.86
N THR A 531 7.11 0.38 -19.21
CA THR A 531 7.89 -0.47 -18.30
C THR A 531 9.01 0.35 -17.70
N LEU A 532 9.15 0.22 -16.39
CA LEU A 532 10.21 0.85 -15.62
C LEU A 532 11.13 -0.24 -15.11
N ASP A 533 12.38 -0.13 -15.53
CA ASP A 533 13.46 -0.91 -14.96
C ASP A 533 13.96 -0.19 -13.71
N TYR A 534 13.73 -0.80 -12.54
CA TYR A 534 14.36 -0.34 -11.31
C TYR A 534 15.86 -0.62 -11.41
N GLN A 535 16.69 0.43 -11.39
CA GLN A 535 18.13 0.24 -11.35
C GLN A 535 18.61 0.05 -9.91
N TYR A 536 19.31 -1.06 -9.65
CA TYR A 536 20.00 -1.26 -8.38
C TYR A 536 21.13 -0.23 -8.28
N ARG A 537 20.94 0.81 -7.48
CA ARG A 537 22.00 1.76 -7.17
C ARG A 537 22.45 1.51 -5.73
N PRO A 538 23.57 0.78 -5.50
CA PRO A 538 24.10 0.66 -4.15
C PRO A 538 24.47 2.07 -3.69
N LYS A 539 23.72 2.65 -2.75
CA LYS A 539 24.17 3.82 -2.01
C LYS A 539 25.49 3.44 -1.35
N ARG A 540 26.60 3.94 -1.90
CA ARG A 540 27.88 3.90 -1.20
C ARG A 540 27.65 4.65 0.11
N SER A 541 27.88 3.98 1.23
CA SER A 541 27.67 4.46 2.58
C SER A 541 28.19 5.89 2.75
N GLU A 542 27.30 6.87 2.73
CA GLU A 542 27.61 8.21 3.21
C GLU A 542 27.19 8.27 4.69
N VAL A 543 28.12 7.82 5.53
CA VAL A 543 28.32 8.24 6.93
C VAL A 543 27.40 7.61 8.01
N ASN A 544 27.99 6.71 8.81
CA ASN A 544 27.71 6.42 10.23
C ASN A 544 26.24 6.35 10.71
N MET A 545 25.43 5.47 10.12
CA MET A 545 24.46 4.69 10.88
C MET A 545 24.62 3.22 10.45
N GLY A 546 24.77 2.29 11.40
CA GLY A 546 25.08 0.88 11.15
C GLY A 546 23.98 0.05 10.48
N ALA A 547 23.22 0.62 9.54
CA ALA A 547 22.23 -0.07 8.73
C ALA A 547 22.42 0.31 7.26
N THR A 548 22.76 -0.68 6.43
CA THR A 548 22.72 -0.59 4.97
C THR A 548 21.24 -0.59 4.53
N THR A 549 20.65 0.57 4.27
CA THR A 549 19.36 0.63 3.56
C THR A 549 19.63 0.62 2.06
N GLU A 550 19.76 -0.58 1.49
CA GLU A 550 19.75 -0.80 0.04
C GLU A 550 18.40 -0.28 -0.49
N THR A 551 18.40 0.84 -1.18
CA THR A 551 17.17 1.52 -1.66
C THR A 551 17.16 1.53 -3.18
N TRP A 552 16.09 1.02 -3.77
CA TRP A 552 15.86 1.05 -5.21
C TRP A 552 15.11 2.33 -5.56
N TYR A 553 15.56 3.03 -6.60
CA TYR A 553 14.95 4.28 -7.06
C TYR A 553 14.53 4.12 -8.52
N THR A 554 13.34 4.61 -8.85
CA THR A 554 12.97 4.97 -10.23
C THR A 554 12.15 6.24 -10.17
N GLY A 555 12.43 7.18 -11.07
CA GLY A 555 11.57 8.34 -11.27
C GLY A 555 10.39 7.91 -12.12
N LEU A 556 9.20 8.23 -11.66
CA LEU A 556 7.96 8.09 -12.44
C LEU A 556 7.25 9.42 -12.40
N GLU A 557 6.93 9.96 -13.56
CA GLU A 557 6.15 11.17 -13.69
C GLU A 557 4.84 10.87 -14.42
N PHE A 558 3.74 11.43 -13.92
CA PHE A 558 2.43 11.33 -14.58
C PHE A 558 2.36 12.38 -15.68
N GLN A 559 2.63 11.98 -16.94
CA GLN A 559 2.92 12.91 -18.03
C GLN A 559 1.66 13.52 -18.70
N ASP A 560 0.65 12.71 -19.08
CA ASP A 560 -0.30 13.16 -20.11
C ASP A 560 -1.81 12.94 -19.83
N ALA A 561 -2.21 12.21 -18.78
CA ALA A 561 -3.64 11.89 -18.56
C ALA A 561 -4.04 11.82 -17.08
N GLY A 562 -5.18 12.42 -16.73
CA GLY A 562 -5.72 12.42 -15.38
C GLY A 562 -7.25 12.54 -15.38
N SER A 563 -7.87 12.46 -14.20
CA SER A 563 -9.30 12.65 -14.00
C SER A 563 -9.65 14.14 -13.97
N ASP A 564 -10.69 14.54 -14.72
CA ASP A 564 -11.15 15.94 -14.79
C ASP A 564 -11.78 16.46 -13.49
N THR A 565 -12.25 15.56 -12.61
CA THR A 565 -13.04 15.93 -11.43
C THR A 565 -12.23 15.78 -10.16
N GLY A 566 -11.92 16.92 -9.52
CA GLY A 566 -11.38 16.99 -8.15
C GLY A 566 -12.43 16.77 -7.07
N PHE A 567 -13.70 17.12 -7.32
CA PHE A 567 -14.85 16.84 -6.47
C PHE A 567 -16.18 16.97 -7.24
N VAL A 568 -17.18 16.28 -6.69
CA VAL A 568 -18.60 16.08 -7.08
C VAL A 568 -18.83 14.84 -7.95
N GLU A 569 -19.53 13.88 -7.36
CA GLU A 569 -20.29 12.83 -8.05
C GLU A 569 -21.13 13.51 -9.15
N ASN A 570 -20.61 13.57 -10.38
CA ASN A 570 -21.39 14.00 -11.52
C ASN A 570 -21.95 12.75 -12.23
N PRO A 571 -23.14 12.26 -11.84
CA PRO A 571 -23.72 11.04 -12.36
C PRO A 571 -24.18 11.14 -13.82
N MET A 572 -24.08 12.32 -14.45
CA MET A 572 -24.61 12.58 -15.79
C MET A 572 -23.57 12.56 -16.91
N SER A 573 -22.27 12.49 -16.58
CA SER A 573 -21.18 12.30 -17.54
C SER A 573 -20.30 11.16 -17.08
N ALA A 574 -20.03 10.17 -17.94
CA ALA A 574 -19.01 9.17 -17.63
C ALA A 574 -17.69 9.90 -17.35
N GLY A 575 -17.11 9.71 -16.16
CA GLY A 575 -15.78 10.22 -15.88
C GLY A 575 -14.78 9.68 -16.90
N GLN A 576 -13.72 10.45 -17.19
CA GLN A 576 -12.56 9.90 -17.88
C GLN A 576 -11.79 8.99 -16.91
N ARG A 577 -11.17 7.92 -17.43
CA ARG A 577 -10.22 7.14 -16.63
C ARG A 577 -9.10 8.10 -16.23
N GLY A 578 -8.83 8.23 -14.93
CA GLY A 578 -7.74 9.06 -14.39
C GLY A 578 -6.80 8.30 -13.47
N SER A 579 -7.04 7.00 -13.28
CA SER A 579 -6.18 6.16 -12.46
C SER A 579 -5.09 5.48 -13.27
N TYR A 580 -3.86 5.71 -12.84
CA TYR A 580 -2.71 4.91 -13.23
C TYR A 580 -2.75 3.60 -12.45
N ARG A 581 -2.46 2.50 -13.13
CA ARG A 581 -2.32 1.19 -12.51
C ARG A 581 -0.86 0.78 -12.56
N LEU A 582 -0.30 0.52 -11.41
CA LEU A 582 1.06 0.03 -11.27
C LEU A 582 1.01 -1.47 -11.03
N LEU A 583 1.73 -2.21 -11.86
CA LEU A 583 2.00 -3.64 -11.71
C LEU A 583 3.45 -3.79 -11.30
N ILE A 584 3.74 -4.61 -10.30
CA ILE A 584 5.10 -4.74 -9.79
C ILE A 584 5.39 -6.22 -9.60
N ASP A 585 6.40 -6.68 -10.31
CA ASP A 585 6.92 -8.03 -10.21
C ASP A 585 8.26 -8.00 -9.47
N THR A 586 8.29 -8.62 -8.29
CA THR A 586 9.55 -8.90 -7.60
C THR A 586 9.89 -10.37 -7.76
N THR A 587 11.01 -10.62 -8.44
CA THR A 587 11.51 -11.96 -8.69
C THR A 587 12.75 -12.23 -7.84
N PHE A 588 12.78 -13.41 -7.21
CA PHE A 588 13.87 -13.83 -6.32
C PHE A 588 13.93 -15.36 -6.23
N GLY A 589 14.98 -15.90 -5.64
CA GLY A 589 15.13 -17.35 -5.49
C GLY A 589 16.01 -17.99 -6.55
N ASN A 590 15.84 -19.29 -6.77
CA ASN A 590 16.59 -20.04 -7.77
C ASN A 590 16.22 -19.58 -9.20
N PRO A 591 17.17 -19.19 -10.06
CA PRO A 591 16.88 -18.76 -11.43
C PRO A 591 16.14 -19.80 -12.29
N ALA A 592 16.30 -21.09 -12.00
CA ALA A 592 15.58 -22.16 -12.71
C ALA A 592 14.12 -22.32 -12.26
N SER A 593 13.74 -21.76 -11.11
CA SER A 593 12.38 -21.80 -10.55
C SER A 593 12.19 -20.61 -9.60
N PRO A 594 12.16 -19.37 -10.13
CA PRO A 594 12.11 -18.19 -9.29
C PRO A 594 10.75 -18.06 -8.62
N TYR A 595 10.75 -17.49 -7.41
CA TYR A 595 9.57 -16.92 -6.80
C TYR A 595 9.23 -15.61 -7.51
N VAL A 596 7.94 -15.39 -7.77
CA VAL A 596 7.44 -14.16 -8.38
C VAL A 596 6.36 -13.61 -7.45
N LEU A 597 6.72 -12.58 -6.71
CA LEU A 597 5.75 -11.78 -5.97
C LEU A 597 5.22 -10.70 -6.89
N ARG A 598 3.98 -10.87 -7.37
CA ARG A 598 3.27 -9.87 -8.15
C ARG A 598 2.32 -9.09 -7.25
N THR A 599 2.46 -7.77 -7.23
CA THR A 599 1.55 -6.87 -6.52
C THR A 599 1.07 -5.76 -7.45
N THR A 600 0.05 -5.03 -7.01
CA THR A 600 -0.48 -3.88 -7.77
C THR A 600 -0.90 -2.77 -6.82
N ALA A 601 -0.89 -1.55 -7.34
CA ALA A 601 -1.47 -0.38 -6.70
C ALA A 601 -2.11 0.50 -7.77
N SER A 602 -3.08 1.32 -7.40
CA SER A 602 -3.61 2.36 -8.28
C SER A 602 -3.48 3.73 -7.65
N TYR A 603 -3.32 4.72 -8.52
CA TYR A 603 -3.08 6.10 -8.16
C TYR A 603 -4.02 6.96 -8.98
N ALA A 604 -4.97 7.60 -8.32
CA ALA A 604 -5.89 8.50 -8.99
C ALA A 604 -5.22 9.85 -9.19
N VAL A 605 -4.94 10.19 -10.44
CA VAL A 605 -4.27 11.44 -10.82
C VAL A 605 -5.32 12.42 -11.33
N LEU A 606 -5.30 13.64 -10.84
CA LEU A 606 -6.14 14.72 -11.34
C LEU A 606 -5.48 15.38 -12.55
N ALA A 607 -6.28 15.60 -13.60
CA ALA A 607 -5.89 16.41 -14.76
C ALA A 607 -5.87 17.91 -14.42
N GLN A 608 -6.53 18.31 -13.32
CA GLN A 608 -6.52 19.70 -12.86
C GLN A 608 -5.12 20.11 -12.40
N THR A 609 -4.50 20.92 -13.24
CA THR A 609 -3.40 21.80 -12.88
C THR A 609 -4.04 23.09 -12.39
N ILE A 610 -3.99 23.37 -11.09
CA ILE A 610 -4.09 24.79 -10.69
C ILE A 610 -2.87 25.43 -11.34
N ASP A 611 -3.11 26.39 -12.21
CA ASP A 611 -2.12 27.16 -12.96
C ASP A 611 -2.60 28.61 -12.81
N THR A 612 -2.12 29.26 -11.75
CA THR A 612 -2.61 30.53 -11.23
C THR A 612 -2.25 31.69 -12.17
N ASP A 613 -1.15 31.58 -12.91
CA ASP A 613 -0.68 32.58 -13.86
C ASP A 613 -0.92 32.22 -15.34
N LEU A 614 -1.49 31.04 -15.60
CA LEU A 614 -1.93 30.53 -16.89
C LEU A 614 -0.80 30.33 -17.90
N ASP A 615 0.38 29.94 -17.42
CA ASP A 615 1.56 29.78 -18.23
C ASP A 615 1.80 28.33 -18.70
N THR A 616 0.90 27.40 -18.41
CA THR A 616 1.00 25.96 -18.71
C THR A 616 1.96 25.16 -17.82
N LEU A 617 2.55 25.78 -16.79
CA LEU A 617 3.15 25.14 -15.65
C LEU A 617 2.11 25.03 -14.52
N PRO A 618 1.97 23.87 -13.87
CA PRO A 618 1.08 23.75 -12.72
C PRO A 618 1.69 24.42 -11.47
N ASP A 619 0.89 25.12 -10.66
CA ASP A 619 1.29 25.68 -9.36
C ASP A 619 2.01 24.67 -8.47
N ALA A 620 1.60 23.40 -8.52
CA ALA A 620 2.22 22.33 -7.75
C ALA A 620 3.66 22.08 -8.19
N TYR A 621 3.89 22.04 -9.51
CA TYR A 621 5.22 21.94 -10.10
C TYR A 621 6.08 23.14 -9.70
N GLU A 622 5.53 24.35 -9.76
CA GLU A 622 6.27 25.57 -9.44
C GLU A 622 6.55 25.71 -7.93
N ARG A 623 5.62 25.31 -7.06
CA ARG A 623 5.83 25.29 -5.60
C ARG A 623 6.97 24.37 -5.18
N ASP A 624 7.12 23.24 -5.86
CA ASP A 624 8.15 22.25 -5.55
C ASP A 624 9.54 22.70 -6.03
N ARG A 625 9.61 23.74 -6.87
CA ARG A 625 10.85 24.24 -7.48
C ARG A 625 11.19 25.62 -6.97
N SER A 626 12.26 25.67 -6.17
CA SER A 626 12.66 26.89 -5.48
C SER A 626 13.01 28.08 -6.38
N CYS A 627 13.19 27.85 -7.68
CA CYS A 627 13.46 28.84 -8.70
C CYS A 627 12.20 29.37 -9.41
N LEU A 628 11.01 28.78 -9.16
CA LEU A 628 9.73 29.15 -9.77
C LEU A 628 8.77 29.75 -8.73
N ASP A 629 7.76 30.48 -9.20
CA ASP A 629 6.71 31.07 -8.38
C ASP A 629 5.37 30.89 -9.08
N PRO A 630 4.38 30.20 -8.47
CA PRO A 630 3.06 29.95 -9.05
C PRO A 630 2.25 31.18 -9.49
N GLN A 631 2.73 32.39 -9.16
CA GLN A 631 2.07 33.64 -9.55
C GLN A 631 2.79 34.35 -10.71
N THR A 632 3.89 33.79 -11.23
CA THR A 632 4.76 34.43 -12.22
C THR A 632 5.13 33.48 -13.35
N ALA A 633 4.54 33.73 -14.53
CA ALA A 633 4.75 32.92 -15.72
C ALA A 633 6.24 32.68 -16.02
N ALA A 634 6.64 31.41 -16.00
CA ALA A 634 7.97 30.90 -16.25
C ALA A 634 8.07 29.97 -17.48
N VAL A 635 6.99 29.74 -18.23
CA VAL A 635 6.85 28.87 -19.43
C VAL A 635 7.99 28.83 -20.44
N GLY A 636 8.75 29.91 -20.58
CA GLY A 636 9.88 30.05 -21.52
C GLY A 636 11.19 30.43 -20.84
N SER A 637 11.25 30.32 -19.51
CA SER A 637 12.45 30.57 -18.73
C SER A 637 13.35 29.35 -18.72
N ASP A 638 14.64 29.59 -18.56
CA ASP A 638 15.68 28.58 -18.37
C ASP A 638 16.46 29.02 -17.11
N PRO A 639 15.95 28.71 -15.90
CA PRO A 639 16.45 29.28 -14.66
C PRO A 639 17.84 28.77 -14.25
N ASP A 640 18.23 27.58 -14.73
CA ASP A 640 19.54 26.96 -14.47
C ASP A 640 20.53 27.07 -15.65
N ALA A 641 20.07 27.61 -16.79
CA ALA A 641 20.84 27.98 -17.96
C ALA A 641 21.51 26.79 -18.67
N ASP A 642 20.79 25.68 -18.77
CA ASP A 642 21.27 24.44 -19.37
C ASP A 642 20.83 24.26 -20.84
N GLY A 643 19.98 25.16 -21.33
CA GLY A 643 19.48 25.18 -22.71
C GLY A 643 18.13 24.49 -22.90
N LEU A 644 17.53 23.93 -21.85
CA LEU A 644 16.16 23.43 -21.83
C LEU A 644 15.28 24.44 -21.06
N ASN A 645 14.11 24.79 -21.61
CA ASN A 645 13.20 25.70 -20.88
C ASN A 645 12.32 24.91 -19.90
N THR A 646 11.78 25.59 -18.90
CA THR A 646 10.97 25.02 -17.82
C THR A 646 9.82 24.11 -18.26
N VAL A 647 9.19 24.38 -19.42
CA VAL A 647 8.12 23.53 -19.98
C VAL A 647 8.67 22.28 -20.62
N ASP A 648 9.76 22.42 -21.37
CA ASP A 648 10.43 21.27 -21.98
C ASP A 648 11.08 20.42 -20.88
N GLU A 649 11.62 21.01 -19.83
CA GLU A 649 12.10 20.29 -18.66
C GLU A 649 10.99 19.55 -17.94
N ARG A 650 9.83 20.20 -17.77
CA ARG A 650 8.61 19.55 -17.24
C ARG A 650 8.17 18.38 -18.11
N ARG A 651 8.35 18.45 -19.44
CA ARG A 651 7.98 17.36 -20.36
C ARG A 651 8.99 16.21 -20.36
N HIS A 652 10.26 16.50 -20.08
CA HIS A 652 11.33 15.50 -20.02
C HIS A 652 11.55 14.94 -18.60
N GLY A 653 10.84 15.47 -17.60
CA GLY A 653 10.95 15.07 -16.20
C GLY A 653 12.25 15.50 -15.53
N THR A 654 12.86 16.55 -16.06
CA THR A 654 14.07 17.19 -15.53
C THR A 654 13.71 18.34 -14.60
N ASP A 655 14.68 18.93 -13.91
CA ASP A 655 14.50 19.94 -12.90
C ASP A 655 14.98 21.33 -13.34
N PRO A 656 14.10 22.30 -13.68
CA PRO A 656 14.40 23.72 -13.97
C PRO A 656 15.29 24.49 -13.01
N CYS A 657 15.58 23.94 -11.85
CA CYS A 657 16.51 24.54 -10.92
C CYS A 657 17.90 23.86 -10.96
N LEU A 658 18.09 22.83 -11.78
CA LEU A 658 19.24 21.93 -11.84
C LEU A 658 19.61 21.60 -13.29
N ALA A 659 20.69 22.21 -13.77
CA ALA A 659 21.21 22.00 -15.12
C ALA A 659 21.63 20.54 -15.47
N ASP A 660 21.55 19.61 -14.53
CA ASP A 660 21.83 18.18 -14.65
C ASP A 660 21.06 17.48 -13.53
N THR A 661 19.82 17.09 -13.83
CA THR A 661 18.85 16.55 -12.88
C THR A 661 19.29 15.22 -12.28
N ASP A 662 19.91 14.36 -13.09
CA ASP A 662 20.29 13.00 -12.69
C ASP A 662 21.72 12.89 -12.14
N GLU A 663 22.43 14.02 -12.17
CA GLU A 663 23.78 14.20 -11.69
C GLU A 663 24.83 13.31 -12.41
N GLY A 664 24.50 12.91 -13.65
CA GLY A 664 25.30 12.04 -14.51
C GLY A 664 26.50 12.73 -15.14
N GLY A 665 26.58 14.06 -15.07
CA GLY A 665 27.66 14.88 -15.61
C GLY A 665 27.44 15.37 -17.05
N GLU A 666 26.25 15.15 -17.61
CA GLU A 666 25.76 15.77 -18.84
C GLU A 666 24.58 16.68 -18.47
N THR A 667 24.39 17.79 -19.19
CA THR A 667 23.24 18.68 -18.94
C THR A 667 21.96 18.09 -19.52
N ASP A 668 20.80 18.50 -18.99
CA ASP A 668 19.50 18.01 -19.49
C ASP A 668 19.19 18.59 -20.88
N GLY A 669 19.63 19.82 -21.11
CA GLY A 669 19.59 20.49 -22.41
C GLY A 669 20.56 19.93 -23.46
N PRO A 670 20.25 20.12 -24.77
CA PRO A 670 21.08 19.66 -25.87
C PRO A 670 22.43 20.40 -25.92
N LYS A 671 23.50 19.68 -26.30
CA LYS A 671 24.83 20.25 -26.55
C LYS A 671 24.89 21.21 -27.74
#